data_AF-A0A560IYL6-F1
#
_entry.id   AF-A0A560IYL6-F1
#
_cell.length_a   1.000
_cell.length_b   1.000
_cell.length_c   1.000
_cell.angle_alpha   90.00
_cell.angle_beta   90.00
_cell.angle_gamma   90.00
#
_symmetry.space_group_name_H-M   'P 1'
#
loop_
_entity.id
_entity.type
_entity.pdbx_description
1 polymer ?
#
loop_
_entity_poly.entity_id
_entity_poly.type
_entity_poly.pdbx_seq_one_letter_code
_entity_poly.pdbx_strand_id
1 'polypeptide(L)'
;MIQGNIVNTGTVALSIGGGTGTVVGTLTGGTLTNRGTITSTGTNVVLSGNLRLNDNINVGTNTVTNAGGAITLGTVATITGNYTQASGTLVITPGTSQLSITGRASMTGGTVLASLAGTGNYLAGSSATLGSALSISSFAGVTVVAAGAAGLSATAGLGTVGTLVNLLLAYNNDYVGGTLATLTNTGSLSAGTAVVIAGTGSLGMLSNTGTIAGAVNNLSSRDLTIAGGAGGTVGTFTGQSGKGLITNTLSNVVLASGSLLLNDDVNVGAGTLVNSGASVALNTLLNVTGNYGQSAGRLDLGYGNRLSVTGAAVLTGGTVATTLQSNVNYLAGQAGGTLVAGGAGSSYTGVSVQSGLFPLVLNGTTAGNNLLAVSVNDYIGTILPTLANTGTINTAPTALFVAYGTGSLGTLVNSGTLAGNGGSTAAGGRVVGTLGSLTNSGLISAQGSVSGYALYNQGTIGTVINQAGGTIQAGGTLGGGLLNSGGTILSLVNAGLIMGPQPGLYNLSNGTIVSLNNSGTIRTTNTNAASGIANAGLINTLTNSGLIASYSAIYLNNGTIGSLVNSGTISGQGNALLLTGAGRIGTLVNSGLIRGNIQNYSGNDLSIAGGTGGLVGTFTGAGGTVGTITNTSANVVFSSGALSLNDQINVGANTVRNTGASLALAGNISITGNYSQNAGTLMVNPGTAQLTVSGTASITGGAVQVSLSGTSNYLAGNAYTLVQGGAGSSYTGVTIATAGLTGLGATSSIATVAGNLDLLMAVTTDYVGTVLGSINNTGTLSGATALYIASTGSLGALANSGVIQGNIVNASANALTITGGAGGTVGTFTGQSGKGLITNTLSNVVLASGSLLLNDDVNVGAGTLVNSGASVVLNTLLNVTGNYGQSAGALMMAYGNRLSVTGAAVLTGGTIAVTGVPATLNMLAGVGGTVALVTGGVGSGYTGLSYSSDVTGMEVTGSVGGNSLYLAGLNDYVGTVLGSLNNSGTISASNAVYVAATGTLGSL
;
A
#
# COMPACT_ATOMS: atom_id res chain seq x y z
N MET A 1 5.52 34.48 100.07
CA MET A 1 5.03 35.38 99.00
C MET A 1 5.07 36.79 99.55
N ILE A 2 5.63 37.75 98.81
CA ILE A 2 5.60 39.18 99.13
C ILE A 2 4.70 39.84 98.10
N GLN A 3 3.71 40.62 98.57
CA GLN A 3 2.73 41.31 97.73
C GLN A 3 2.89 42.83 97.88
N GLY A 4 3.03 43.55 96.77
CA GLY A 4 3.13 45.02 96.73
C GLY A 4 4.51 45.55 96.29
N ASN A 5 4.69 46.87 96.37
CA ASN A 5 5.97 47.51 96.01
C ASN A 5 7.01 47.30 97.12
N ILE A 6 8.24 47.00 96.73
CA ILE A 6 9.40 46.94 97.62
C ILE A 6 10.26 48.16 97.32
N VAL A 7 10.49 49.04 98.30
CA VAL A 7 11.30 50.25 98.12
C VAL A 7 12.50 50.21 99.08
N ASN A 8 13.71 50.19 98.53
CA ASN A 8 14.96 50.28 99.27
C ASN A 8 15.62 51.64 99.00
N THR A 9 15.67 52.50 100.01
CA THR A 9 16.33 53.81 99.97
C THR A 9 17.75 53.77 100.53
N GLY A 10 18.25 52.60 100.95
CA GLY A 10 19.59 52.44 101.53
C GLY A 10 20.73 52.35 100.50
N THR A 11 21.97 52.42 100.99
CA THR A 11 23.20 52.31 100.18
C THR A 11 23.73 50.87 100.08
N VAL A 12 23.22 49.94 100.88
CA VAL A 12 23.60 48.51 100.89
C VAL A 12 22.71 47.70 99.95
N ALA A 13 23.30 46.75 99.22
CA ALA A 13 22.60 45.95 98.22
C ALA A 13 21.40 45.21 98.81
N LEU A 14 20.24 45.27 98.14
CA LEU A 14 19.03 44.55 98.55
C LEU A 14 19.17 43.08 98.15
N SER A 15 19.43 42.20 99.12
CA SER A 15 19.45 40.75 98.88
C SER A 15 18.06 40.16 99.10
N ILE A 16 17.54 39.47 98.09
CA ILE A 16 16.27 38.76 98.15
C ILE A 16 16.55 37.28 97.93
N GLY A 17 16.42 36.51 99.02
CA GLY A 17 16.51 35.06 99.02
C GLY A 17 15.14 34.41 98.77
N GLY A 18 15.12 33.40 97.91
CA GLY A 18 13.98 32.57 97.60
C GLY A 18 13.90 31.31 98.47
N GLY A 19 13.01 30.40 98.09
CA GLY A 19 12.91 29.09 98.74
C GLY A 19 14.07 28.15 98.35
N THR A 20 14.17 27.03 99.05
CA THR A 20 15.10 25.92 98.73
C THR A 20 14.31 24.70 98.28
N GLY A 21 14.95 23.77 97.56
CA GLY A 21 14.30 22.54 97.08
C GLY A 21 13.18 22.81 96.08
N THR A 22 11.95 22.43 96.40
CA THR A 22 10.75 22.68 95.57
C THR A 22 9.97 23.93 95.97
N VAL A 23 10.34 24.56 97.09
CA VAL A 23 9.66 25.75 97.59
C VAL A 23 10.11 26.96 96.78
N VAL A 24 9.15 27.76 96.29
CA VAL A 24 9.41 28.96 95.48
C VAL A 24 8.92 30.21 96.22
N GLY A 25 9.81 31.18 96.43
CA GLY A 25 9.45 32.48 96.97
C GLY A 25 8.85 33.37 95.88
N THR A 26 7.59 33.80 96.02
CA THR A 26 6.92 34.64 95.00
C THR A 26 7.00 36.12 95.36
N LEU A 27 7.46 36.96 94.42
CA LEU A 27 7.38 38.43 94.44
C LEU A 27 6.33 38.87 93.42
N THR A 28 5.30 39.59 93.86
CA THR A 28 4.18 40.04 93.03
C THR A 28 3.59 41.34 93.55
N GLY A 29 2.77 42.04 92.74
CA GLY A 29 2.03 43.23 93.19
C GLY A 29 0.90 42.89 94.16
N GLY A 30 -0.11 43.77 94.24
CA GLY A 30 -1.27 43.55 95.12
C GLY A 30 -2.09 42.29 94.79
N THR A 31 -1.85 41.67 93.64
CA THR A 31 -2.36 40.35 93.26
C THR A 31 -1.28 39.58 92.48
N LEU A 32 -1.46 38.26 92.30
CA LEU A 32 -0.62 37.42 91.45
C LEU A 32 -0.60 37.83 89.97
N THR A 33 -1.58 38.64 89.54
CA THR A 33 -1.78 39.11 88.17
C THR A 33 -1.37 40.57 87.95
N ASN A 34 -1.25 41.38 89.02
CA ASN A 34 -0.78 42.77 88.97
C ASN A 34 0.70 42.86 89.35
N ARG A 35 1.45 43.73 88.67
CA ARG A 35 2.87 43.96 88.97
C ARG A 35 3.03 44.99 90.08
N GLY A 36 3.89 44.67 91.04
CA GLY A 36 4.57 45.63 91.88
C GLY A 36 5.87 46.10 91.23
N THR A 37 6.56 46.99 91.92
CA THR A 37 7.89 47.47 91.59
C THR A 37 8.83 47.26 92.76
N ILE A 38 10.02 46.72 92.47
CA ILE A 38 11.15 46.65 93.40
C ILE A 38 12.08 47.80 93.05
N THR A 39 12.01 48.90 93.80
CA THR A 39 12.79 50.11 93.55
C THR A 39 13.97 50.17 94.52
N SER A 40 15.19 50.12 93.99
CA SER A 40 16.45 50.19 94.76
C SER A 40 17.47 51.02 93.97
N THR A 41 17.17 52.30 93.73
CA THR A 41 17.95 53.16 92.81
C THR A 41 19.31 53.61 93.36
N GLY A 42 19.56 53.43 94.67
CA GLY A 42 20.83 53.78 95.31
C GLY A 42 21.88 52.67 95.36
N THR A 43 21.56 51.43 94.99
CA THR A 43 22.42 50.25 95.19
C THR A 43 21.95 49.03 94.39
N ASN A 44 22.73 47.94 94.37
CA ASN A 44 22.43 46.73 93.61
C ASN A 44 21.28 45.90 94.23
N VAL A 45 20.65 45.04 93.43
CA VAL A 45 19.72 44.00 93.91
C VAL A 45 20.36 42.63 93.64
N VAL A 46 20.37 41.76 94.64
CA VAL A 46 20.93 40.40 94.53
C VAL A 46 19.81 39.40 94.75
N LEU A 47 19.54 38.57 93.74
CA LEU A 47 18.52 37.52 93.77
C LEU A 47 19.20 36.16 93.95
N SER A 48 18.71 35.34 94.88
CA SER A 48 19.26 34.00 95.17
C SER A 48 18.17 33.02 95.59
N GLY A 49 18.38 31.70 95.53
CA GLY A 49 17.34 30.69 95.82
C GLY A 49 16.25 30.60 94.74
N ASN A 50 15.20 29.81 95.00
CA ASN A 50 14.09 29.63 94.06
C ASN A 50 13.09 30.79 94.20
N LEU A 51 12.98 31.64 93.19
CA LEU A 51 12.03 32.76 93.16
C LEU A 51 11.09 32.69 91.97
N ARG A 52 9.85 33.14 92.18
CA ARG A 52 8.95 33.57 91.10
C ARG A 52 8.91 35.10 91.10
N LEU A 53 9.40 35.71 90.03
CA LEU A 53 9.45 37.16 89.86
C LEU A 53 8.34 37.62 88.90
N ASN A 54 7.32 38.28 89.44
CA ASN A 54 6.27 38.95 88.66
C ASN A 54 6.42 40.48 88.64
N ASP A 55 7.24 41.04 89.53
CA ASP A 55 7.43 42.48 89.67
C ASP A 55 8.50 43.02 88.73
N ASN A 56 8.37 44.30 88.37
CA ASN A 56 9.45 45.02 87.69
C ASN A 56 10.50 45.44 88.72
N ILE A 57 11.77 45.50 88.32
CA ILE A 57 12.87 45.94 89.20
C ILE A 57 13.45 47.23 88.63
N ASN A 58 13.51 48.30 89.42
CA ASN A 58 14.13 49.55 89.05
C ASN A 58 15.33 49.85 89.96
N VAL A 59 16.54 49.73 89.41
CA VAL A 59 17.81 50.00 90.11
C VAL A 59 18.54 51.22 89.54
N GLY A 60 17.91 51.98 88.63
CA GLY A 60 18.54 53.14 87.98
C GLY A 60 19.73 52.73 87.11
N THR A 61 20.94 53.17 87.48
CA THR A 61 22.20 52.79 86.79
C THR A 61 22.89 51.57 87.42
N ASN A 62 22.36 51.03 88.53
CA ASN A 62 22.95 49.89 89.25
C ASN A 62 22.59 48.55 88.61
N THR A 63 22.98 47.45 89.26
CA THR A 63 22.89 46.09 88.71
C THR A 63 21.99 45.17 89.52
N VAL A 64 21.13 44.43 88.82
CA VAL A 64 20.44 43.25 89.36
C VAL A 64 21.31 42.02 89.09
N THR A 65 21.66 41.26 90.12
CA THR A 65 22.52 40.07 90.01
C THR A 65 21.73 38.82 90.35
N ASN A 66 21.68 37.85 89.43
CA ASN A 66 21.30 36.48 89.78
C ASN A 66 22.52 35.76 90.37
N ALA A 67 22.54 35.59 91.69
CA ALA A 67 23.62 34.96 92.44
C ALA A 67 23.33 33.48 92.69
N GLY A 68 23.12 32.71 91.62
CA GLY A 68 22.94 31.25 91.70
C GLY A 68 21.51 30.78 91.97
N GLY A 69 20.50 31.66 91.92
CA GLY A 69 19.10 31.31 92.14
C GLY A 69 18.40 30.71 90.90
N ALA A 70 17.28 30.00 91.14
CA ALA A 70 16.34 29.58 90.09
C ALA A 70 15.17 30.57 90.03
N ILE A 71 15.28 31.54 89.13
CA ILE A 71 14.33 32.65 89.00
C ILE A 71 13.35 32.34 87.87
N THR A 72 12.08 32.11 88.22
CA THR A 72 10.99 31.87 87.28
C THR A 72 10.22 33.15 87.02
N LEU A 73 10.13 33.57 85.76
CA LEU A 73 9.31 34.71 85.37
C LEU A 73 7.87 34.26 85.16
N GLY A 74 6.91 34.90 85.82
CA GLY A 74 5.50 34.60 85.60
C GLY A 74 4.89 35.32 84.41
N THR A 75 5.47 36.46 84.02
CA THR A 75 5.07 37.35 82.92
C THR A 75 6.30 38.17 82.48
N VAL A 76 6.17 39.09 81.51
CA VAL A 76 7.28 39.96 81.04
C VAL A 76 7.85 40.88 82.13
N ALA A 77 8.94 40.54 82.80
CA ALA A 77 9.53 41.38 83.85
C ALA A 77 10.50 42.42 83.26
N THR A 78 10.37 43.69 83.66
CA THR A 78 11.29 44.75 83.26
C THR A 78 12.29 45.08 84.36
N ILE A 79 13.58 45.08 84.02
CA ILE A 79 14.68 45.61 84.81
C ILE A 79 15.08 46.97 84.23
N THR A 80 14.77 48.04 84.96
CA THR A 80 15.31 49.37 84.68
C THR A 80 16.69 49.47 85.33
N GLY A 81 17.74 49.25 84.54
CA GLY A 81 19.14 49.19 84.97
C GLY A 81 19.92 48.04 84.34
N ASN A 82 21.07 47.69 84.92
CA ASN A 82 21.93 46.60 84.43
C ASN A 82 21.51 45.25 85.02
N TYR A 83 21.83 44.15 84.31
CA TYR A 83 21.59 42.78 84.79
C TYR A 83 22.84 41.91 84.64
N THR A 84 23.15 41.08 85.64
CA THR A 84 24.26 40.12 85.57
C THR A 84 23.84 38.73 86.02
N GLN A 85 24.38 37.71 85.35
CA GLN A 85 24.22 36.30 85.71
C GLN A 85 25.51 35.54 85.40
N ALA A 86 26.14 34.96 86.43
CA ALA A 86 27.31 34.09 86.28
C ALA A 86 26.99 32.62 86.63
N SER A 87 25.91 32.37 87.36
CA SER A 87 25.41 31.04 87.74
C SER A 87 23.90 31.10 88.03
N GLY A 88 23.26 29.96 88.27
CA GLY A 88 21.80 29.88 88.49
C GLY A 88 20.99 29.74 87.21
N THR A 89 19.67 29.65 87.35
CA THR A 89 18.73 29.37 86.24
C THR A 89 17.69 30.47 86.13
N LEU A 90 17.52 31.03 84.93
CA LEU A 90 16.40 31.90 84.60
C LEU A 90 15.37 31.08 83.82
N VAL A 91 14.22 30.80 84.44
CA VAL A 91 13.12 30.03 83.83
C VAL A 91 12.15 31.00 83.17
N ILE A 92 11.98 30.84 81.86
CA ILE A 92 11.15 31.70 81.03
C ILE A 92 10.17 30.82 80.28
N THR A 93 8.88 31.13 80.36
CA THR A 93 7.85 30.55 79.51
C THR A 93 7.72 31.41 78.25
N PRO A 94 8.25 30.98 77.09
CA PRO A 94 8.27 31.80 75.88
C PRO A 94 6.85 32.13 75.40
N GLY A 95 6.61 33.37 74.97
CA GLY A 95 5.29 33.89 74.58
C GLY A 95 4.42 34.36 75.75
N THR A 96 4.74 33.98 77.00
CA THR A 96 4.03 34.44 78.22
C THR A 96 4.91 35.32 79.11
N SER A 97 6.21 35.07 79.13
CA SER A 97 7.19 35.79 79.94
C SER A 97 8.48 36.08 79.14
N GLN A 98 9.19 37.13 79.55
CA GLN A 98 10.44 37.60 78.95
C GLN A 98 11.14 38.49 79.99
N LEU A 99 12.48 38.51 80.00
CA LEU A 99 13.23 39.50 80.78
C LEU A 99 13.61 40.70 79.89
N SER A 100 13.05 41.88 80.15
CA SER A 100 13.40 43.11 79.44
C SER A 100 14.30 43.98 80.29
N ILE A 101 15.50 44.33 79.80
CA ILE A 101 16.53 45.05 80.54
C ILE A 101 16.80 46.36 79.79
N THR A 102 16.63 47.50 80.45
CA THR A 102 16.85 48.81 79.80
C THR A 102 18.33 49.21 79.76
N GLY A 103 19.19 48.55 80.55
CA GLY A 103 20.63 48.76 80.61
C GLY A 103 21.44 47.61 79.97
N ARG A 104 22.70 47.45 80.40
CA ARG A 104 23.58 46.37 79.93
C ARG A 104 23.27 45.07 80.66
N ALA A 105 23.05 43.99 79.90
CA ALA A 105 23.03 42.62 80.40
C ALA A 105 24.42 41.97 80.21
N SER A 106 24.92 41.29 81.24
CA SER A 106 26.14 40.48 81.16
C SER A 106 25.87 39.10 81.76
N MET A 107 25.62 38.13 80.89
CA MET A 107 25.35 36.74 81.25
C MET A 107 26.56 35.89 80.85
N THR A 108 27.49 35.72 81.79
CA THR A 108 28.78 35.03 81.59
C THR A 108 28.74 33.56 82.02
N GLY A 109 27.63 33.09 82.58
CA GLY A 109 27.43 31.70 83.00
C GLY A 109 25.97 31.42 83.40
N GLY A 110 25.69 30.21 83.88
CA GLY A 110 24.35 29.77 84.27
C GLY A 110 23.45 29.36 83.08
N THR A 111 22.16 29.15 83.36
CA THR A 111 21.19 28.59 82.40
C THR A 111 20.01 29.54 82.18
N VAL A 112 19.54 29.67 80.95
CA VAL A 112 18.19 30.16 80.62
C VAL A 112 17.37 28.96 80.20
N LEU A 113 16.41 28.57 81.03
CA LEU A 113 15.51 27.45 80.76
C LEU A 113 14.23 27.98 80.11
N ALA A 114 14.07 27.73 78.81
CA ALA A 114 12.83 27.97 78.11
C ALA A 114 11.84 26.83 78.43
N SER A 115 10.89 27.10 79.32
CA SER A 115 9.82 26.19 79.72
C SER A 115 8.68 26.24 78.69
N LEU A 116 8.72 25.32 77.72
CA LEU A 116 7.74 25.18 76.66
C LEU A 116 6.58 24.28 77.10
N ALA A 117 5.39 24.52 76.55
CA ALA A 117 4.24 23.66 76.79
C ALA A 117 4.29 22.46 75.83
N GLY A 118 4.12 21.24 76.37
CA GLY A 118 4.02 20.03 75.55
C GLY A 118 2.84 20.05 74.57
N THR A 119 1.82 20.88 74.86
CA THR A 119 0.65 21.15 74.02
C THR A 119 0.81 22.35 73.08
N GLY A 120 1.98 23.00 73.07
CA GLY A 120 2.28 24.14 72.20
C GLY A 120 2.58 23.71 70.76
N ASN A 121 2.34 24.62 69.81
CA ASN A 121 2.79 24.45 68.42
C ASN A 121 3.98 25.40 68.19
N TYR A 122 5.12 24.85 67.79
CA TYR A 122 6.37 25.58 67.58
C TYR A 122 6.86 25.27 66.17
N LEU A 123 6.84 26.27 65.28
CA LEU A 123 7.14 26.08 63.87
C LEU A 123 8.55 26.55 63.54
N ALA A 124 9.26 25.79 62.72
CA ALA A 124 10.60 26.08 62.25
C ALA A 124 10.68 27.44 61.55
N GLY A 125 11.81 28.12 61.71
CA GLY A 125 12.00 29.49 61.19
C GLY A 125 11.33 30.58 62.03
N SER A 126 10.51 30.22 63.02
CA SER A 126 10.07 31.16 64.06
C SER A 126 11.05 31.16 65.24
N SER A 127 11.08 32.26 65.99
CA SER A 127 11.87 32.38 67.22
C SER A 127 11.06 33.01 68.34
N ALA A 128 11.30 32.59 69.58
CA ALA A 128 10.75 33.24 70.75
C ALA A 128 11.81 34.08 71.49
N THR A 129 11.45 35.30 71.88
CA THR A 129 12.33 36.18 72.65
C THR A 129 12.33 35.76 74.11
N LEU A 130 13.50 35.38 74.61
CA LEU A 130 13.73 35.01 76.01
C LEU A 130 14.09 36.25 76.84
N GLY A 131 14.89 37.15 76.29
CA GLY A 131 15.20 38.43 76.93
C GLY A 131 15.66 39.49 75.94
N SER A 132 15.60 40.75 76.35
CA SER A 132 16.06 41.90 75.55
C SER A 132 16.90 42.84 76.41
N ALA A 133 18.02 43.35 75.88
CA ALA A 133 18.90 44.28 76.57
C ALA A 133 19.55 45.28 75.59
N LEU A 134 20.24 46.32 76.08
CA LEU A 134 20.97 47.25 75.18
C LEU A 134 22.03 46.51 74.35
N SER A 135 22.32 46.99 73.14
CA SER A 135 23.26 46.38 72.19
C SER A 135 24.68 46.13 72.72
N ILE A 136 25.09 46.83 73.78
CA ILE A 136 26.37 46.61 74.50
C ILE A 136 26.37 45.36 75.41
N SER A 137 25.28 44.57 75.40
CA SER A 137 25.10 43.40 76.26
C SER A 137 25.82 42.17 75.72
N SER A 138 26.21 41.26 76.61
CA SER A 138 26.87 39.99 76.27
C SER A 138 26.13 38.81 76.89
N PHE A 139 25.87 37.80 76.06
CA PHE A 139 25.23 36.53 76.43
C PHE A 139 26.15 35.33 76.17
N ALA A 140 27.45 35.56 75.89
CA ALA A 140 28.33 34.52 75.36
C ALA A 140 28.59 33.33 76.30
N GLY A 141 28.34 33.47 77.61
CA GLY A 141 28.58 32.40 78.59
C GLY A 141 27.32 31.70 79.09
N VAL A 142 26.12 32.11 78.66
CA VAL A 142 24.86 31.51 79.15
C VAL A 142 24.47 30.28 78.35
N THR A 143 24.04 29.21 79.01
CA THR A 143 23.48 28.02 78.35
C THR A 143 21.97 28.18 78.22
N VAL A 144 21.44 28.16 77.01
CA VAL A 144 19.97 28.14 76.79
C VAL A 144 19.51 26.71 76.59
N VAL A 145 18.51 26.28 77.36
CA VAL A 145 17.93 24.93 77.27
C VAL A 145 16.43 25.05 77.05
N ALA A 146 15.91 24.35 76.04
CA ALA A 146 14.47 24.18 75.85
C ALA A 146 14.00 22.92 76.59
N ALA A 147 12.91 23.01 77.36
CA ALA A 147 12.33 21.88 78.07
C ALA A 147 10.81 21.89 77.97
N GLY A 148 10.17 20.70 78.05
CA GLY A 148 8.72 20.54 78.08
C GLY A 148 8.05 20.15 76.75
N ALA A 149 8.77 20.24 75.61
CA ALA A 149 8.32 19.78 74.29
C ALA A 149 9.28 18.71 73.74
N ALA A 150 9.03 17.43 74.06
CA ALA A 150 9.92 16.33 73.70
C ALA A 150 9.99 16.12 72.18
N GLY A 151 11.20 16.18 71.61
CA GLY A 151 11.41 16.09 70.17
C GLY A 151 11.49 17.45 69.45
N LEU A 152 11.22 18.57 70.14
CA LEU A 152 11.55 19.89 69.60
C LEU A 152 13.07 20.10 69.64
N SER A 153 13.64 20.43 68.49
CA SER A 153 15.00 20.93 68.33
C SER A 153 14.97 22.45 68.23
N ALA A 154 15.73 23.13 69.07
CA ALA A 154 15.85 24.59 69.03
C ALA A 154 17.29 25.02 69.32
N THR A 155 17.70 26.14 68.72
CA THR A 155 19.02 26.72 68.91
C THR A 155 18.91 28.10 69.55
N ALA A 156 19.83 28.39 70.46
CA ALA A 156 19.98 29.72 71.04
C ALA A 156 20.59 30.68 70.02
N GLY A 157 20.05 31.89 69.89
CA GLY A 157 20.58 32.90 68.99
C GLY A 157 20.47 34.30 69.57
N LEU A 158 21.12 35.25 68.90
CA LEU A 158 20.96 36.68 69.16
C LEU A 158 20.29 37.34 67.96
N GLY A 159 19.34 38.24 68.21
CA GLY A 159 18.73 39.09 67.18
C GLY A 159 18.76 40.55 67.60
N THR A 160 18.87 41.48 66.66
CA THR A 160 18.93 42.92 66.95
C THR A 160 17.64 43.61 66.50
N VAL A 161 17.06 44.44 67.38
CA VAL A 161 15.90 45.30 67.06
C VAL A 161 16.20 46.71 67.55
N GLY A 162 16.50 47.63 66.63
CA GLY A 162 16.95 48.98 66.96
C GLY A 162 18.24 48.95 67.78
N THR A 163 18.23 49.55 68.98
CA THR A 163 19.37 49.56 69.91
C THR A 163 19.38 48.37 70.88
N LEU A 164 18.44 47.42 70.74
CA LEU A 164 18.34 46.25 71.60
C LEU A 164 18.93 45.01 70.94
N VAL A 165 19.55 44.16 71.76
CA VAL A 165 19.90 42.78 71.43
C VAL A 165 18.98 41.84 72.23
N ASN A 166 18.37 40.91 71.50
CA ASN A 166 17.44 39.91 72.02
C ASN A 166 18.14 38.56 72.10
N LEU A 167 18.04 37.91 73.25
CA LEU A 167 18.32 36.48 73.38
C LEU A 167 17.11 35.71 72.88
N LEU A 168 17.29 34.96 71.79
CA LEU A 168 16.24 34.25 71.07
C LEU A 168 16.40 32.74 71.24
N LEU A 169 15.26 32.03 71.21
CA LEU A 169 15.20 30.60 70.97
C LEU A 169 14.59 30.38 69.58
N ALA A 170 15.42 30.01 68.61
CA ALA A 170 14.98 29.70 67.25
C ALA A 170 14.62 28.22 67.14
N TYR A 171 13.45 27.91 66.58
CA TYR A 171 13.01 26.52 66.38
C TYR A 171 13.60 25.98 65.07
N ASN A 172 14.23 24.81 65.14
CA ASN A 172 14.89 24.17 63.99
C ASN A 172 13.98 23.18 63.27
N ASN A 173 12.97 22.65 63.96
CA ASN A 173 11.98 21.72 63.41
C ASN A 173 10.55 22.14 63.79
N ASP A 174 9.58 21.59 63.07
CA ASP A 174 8.17 21.80 63.37
C ASP A 174 7.71 20.83 64.46
N TYR A 175 7.23 21.36 65.59
CA TYR A 175 6.63 20.60 66.68
C TYR A 175 5.15 20.97 66.83
N VAL A 176 4.26 19.97 66.76
CA VAL A 176 2.82 20.10 66.93
C VAL A 176 2.40 19.36 68.19
N GLY A 177 2.27 20.10 69.29
CA GLY A 177 1.84 19.58 70.58
C GLY A 177 0.33 19.69 70.83
N GLY A 178 -0.33 20.65 70.18
CA GLY A 178 -1.76 20.93 70.30
C GLY A 178 -2.48 20.72 68.97
N THR A 179 -3.59 21.44 68.75
CA THR A 179 -4.32 21.37 67.47
C THR A 179 -3.70 22.31 66.45
N LEU A 180 -3.36 21.80 65.26
CA LEU A 180 -2.96 22.59 64.09
C LEU A 180 -3.72 22.10 62.87
N ALA A 181 -4.46 22.99 62.21
CA ALA A 181 -5.30 22.59 61.06
C ALA A 181 -4.44 22.12 59.88
N THR A 182 -3.46 22.94 59.48
CA THR A 182 -2.53 22.62 58.39
C THR A 182 -1.13 23.08 58.76
N LEU A 183 -0.15 22.19 58.56
CA LEU A 183 1.26 22.52 58.57
C LEU A 183 1.71 22.66 57.11
N THR A 184 2.12 23.86 56.71
CA THR A 184 2.48 24.16 55.32
C THR A 184 3.99 24.32 55.20
N ASN A 185 4.63 23.46 54.40
CA ASN A 185 6.03 23.63 53.99
C ASN A 185 6.10 23.97 52.50
N THR A 186 6.52 25.18 52.18
CA THR A 186 6.76 25.65 50.80
C THR A 186 8.24 25.84 50.48
N GLY A 187 9.12 25.72 51.49
CA GLY A 187 10.56 25.95 51.40
C GLY A 187 11.37 24.70 51.74
N SER A 188 12.54 24.87 52.35
CA SER A 188 13.35 23.76 52.84
C SER A 188 13.31 23.70 54.36
N LEU A 189 12.76 22.60 54.91
CA LEU A 189 12.77 22.28 56.33
C LEU A 189 13.79 21.18 56.58
N SER A 190 14.88 21.46 57.31
CA SER A 190 15.99 20.52 57.48
C SER A 190 16.37 20.35 58.95
N ALA A 191 16.16 19.17 59.53
CA ALA A 191 16.53 18.82 60.91
C ALA A 191 16.56 17.30 61.14
N GLY A 192 17.14 16.83 62.26
CA GLY A 192 17.22 15.39 62.60
C GLY A 192 15.87 14.70 62.50
N THR A 193 14.90 15.34 63.14
CA THR A 193 13.48 15.10 62.96
C THR A 193 12.86 16.42 62.55
N ALA A 194 12.52 16.55 61.27
CA ALA A 194 12.01 17.77 60.66
C ALA A 194 10.60 18.13 61.15
N VAL A 195 9.76 17.13 61.40
CA VAL A 195 8.40 17.32 61.90
C VAL A 195 8.11 16.33 63.03
N VAL A 196 7.60 16.84 64.16
CA VAL A 196 7.16 16.05 65.30
C VAL A 196 5.72 16.42 65.64
N ILE A 197 4.83 15.43 65.64
CA ILE A 197 3.47 15.57 66.19
C ILE A 197 3.46 14.77 67.48
N ALA A 198 3.32 15.46 68.62
CA ALA A 198 3.36 14.82 69.92
C ALA A 198 2.12 13.94 70.16
N GLY A 199 2.15 13.07 71.16
CA GLY A 199 0.99 12.23 71.51
C GLY A 199 -0.27 13.03 71.88
N THR A 200 -0.11 14.27 72.37
CA THR A 200 -1.20 15.22 72.64
C THR A 200 -1.61 16.05 71.42
N GLY A 201 -0.83 16.01 70.35
CA GLY A 201 -1.00 16.84 69.16
C GLY A 201 -2.09 16.32 68.23
N SER A 202 -2.69 17.23 67.46
CA SER A 202 -3.65 16.92 66.40
C SER A 202 -3.36 17.80 65.18
N LEU A 203 -2.61 17.24 64.22
CA LEU A 203 -2.42 17.84 62.91
C LEU A 203 -3.54 17.40 61.96
N GLY A 204 -4.18 18.34 61.26
CA GLY A 204 -5.16 18.02 60.22
C GLY A 204 -4.48 17.57 58.92
N MET A 205 -3.61 18.41 58.35
CA MET A 205 -2.90 18.12 57.10
C MET A 205 -1.46 18.63 57.12
N LEU A 206 -0.52 17.83 56.65
CA LEU A 206 0.83 18.26 56.27
C LEU A 206 0.83 18.57 54.76
N SER A 207 0.79 19.85 54.42
CA SER A 207 0.87 20.33 53.04
C SER A 207 2.33 20.63 52.69
N ASN A 208 2.97 19.76 51.93
CA ASN A 208 4.36 19.89 51.53
C ASN A 208 4.46 20.17 50.03
N THR A 209 4.82 21.39 49.66
CA THR A 209 5.20 21.77 48.29
C THR A 209 6.70 22.06 48.15
N GLY A 210 7.43 22.08 49.28
CA GLY A 210 8.88 22.24 49.36
C GLY A 210 9.62 20.93 49.65
N THR A 211 10.76 21.03 50.34
CA THR A 211 11.57 19.88 50.78
C THR A 211 11.52 19.74 52.30
N ILE A 212 11.21 18.53 52.78
CA ILE A 212 11.39 18.12 54.16
C ILE A 212 12.59 17.17 54.19
N ALA A 213 13.69 17.66 54.75
CA ALA A 213 14.96 16.97 54.90
C ALA A 213 15.13 16.49 56.36
N GLY A 214 14.70 15.28 56.68
CA GLY A 214 14.70 14.74 58.05
C GLY A 214 13.51 13.84 58.36
N ALA A 215 13.54 13.18 59.52
CA ALA A 215 12.45 12.29 59.92
C ALA A 215 11.15 13.06 60.19
N VAL A 216 10.01 12.42 59.90
CA VAL A 216 8.67 12.92 60.26
C VAL A 216 8.06 11.93 61.23
N ASN A 217 7.81 12.35 62.47
CA ASN A 217 7.33 11.47 63.53
C ASN A 217 5.95 11.93 64.00
N ASN A 218 4.93 11.11 63.75
CA ASN A 218 3.62 11.26 64.38
C ASN A 218 3.48 10.27 65.54
N LEU A 219 3.46 10.81 66.76
CA LEU A 219 3.31 10.04 67.99
C LEU A 219 1.85 10.04 68.49
N SER A 220 0.94 10.70 67.78
CA SER A 220 -0.50 10.70 68.09
C SER A 220 -1.19 9.45 67.55
N SER A 221 -2.40 9.16 68.04
CA SER A 221 -3.24 8.06 67.52
C SER A 221 -4.08 8.45 66.29
N ARG A 222 -3.77 9.58 65.64
CA ARG A 222 -4.53 10.11 64.48
C ARG A 222 -3.73 9.91 63.20
N ASP A 223 -4.41 9.78 62.07
CA ASP A 223 -3.75 9.59 60.77
C ASP A 223 -2.85 10.80 60.42
N LEU A 224 -1.67 10.52 59.88
CA LEU A 224 -0.80 11.53 59.27
C LEU A 224 -1.24 11.73 57.82
N THR A 225 -2.01 12.79 57.57
CA THR A 225 -2.47 13.13 56.21
C THR A 225 -1.50 14.10 55.54
N ILE A 226 -0.96 13.71 54.37
CA ILE A 226 0.03 14.46 53.61
C ILE A 226 -0.56 14.86 52.25
N ALA A 227 -0.41 16.13 51.88
CA ALA A 227 -0.69 16.65 50.55
C ALA A 227 0.60 17.15 49.91
N GLY A 228 0.83 16.78 48.65
CA GLY A 228 1.96 17.22 47.84
C GLY A 228 1.72 18.54 47.10
N GLY A 229 2.64 18.86 46.19
CA GLY A 229 2.56 20.04 45.35
C GLY A 229 1.46 20.00 44.30
N ALA A 230 0.82 21.14 44.06
CA ALA A 230 -0.13 21.33 42.96
C ALA A 230 0.55 22.07 41.79
N GLY A 231 -0.04 21.99 40.59
CA GLY A 231 0.40 22.80 39.44
C GLY A 231 1.84 22.57 38.97
N GLY A 232 2.38 21.35 39.14
CA GLY A 232 3.74 20.98 38.74
C GLY A 232 4.82 21.14 39.83
N THR A 233 4.46 21.67 41.00
CA THR A 233 5.34 21.62 42.19
C THR A 233 5.36 20.22 42.79
N VAL A 234 6.47 19.82 43.42
CA VAL A 234 6.64 18.49 44.01
C VAL A 234 7.09 18.62 45.46
N GLY A 235 6.30 18.08 46.38
CA GLY A 235 6.68 17.95 47.78
C GLY A 235 7.70 16.84 47.96
N THR A 236 8.90 17.16 48.41
CA THR A 236 9.99 16.18 48.58
C THR A 236 10.14 15.79 50.05
N PHE A 237 10.22 14.49 50.31
CA PHE A 237 10.61 13.90 51.59
C PHE A 237 11.93 13.16 51.40
N THR A 238 12.95 13.59 52.11
CA THR A 238 14.31 13.04 52.04
C THR A 238 14.97 13.09 53.41
N GLY A 239 15.95 12.24 53.69
CA GLY A 239 16.75 12.34 54.90
C GLY A 239 17.69 13.54 54.83
N GLN A 240 18.12 14.05 55.99
CA GLN A 240 19.22 15.02 56.03
C GLN A 240 20.53 14.43 55.47
N SER A 241 20.73 13.13 55.65
CA SER A 241 21.85 12.37 55.08
C SER A 241 21.35 10.98 54.66
N GLY A 242 21.29 10.72 53.36
CA GLY A 242 20.69 9.49 52.83
C GLY A 242 19.16 9.48 53.01
N LYS A 243 18.59 8.30 53.26
CA LYS A 243 17.15 8.15 53.47
C LYS A 243 16.75 8.49 54.90
N GLY A 244 15.69 9.25 55.04
CA GLY A 244 14.96 9.49 56.28
C GLY A 244 13.86 8.45 56.51
N LEU A 245 13.05 8.69 57.54
CA LEU A 245 11.95 7.83 57.94
C LEU A 245 10.72 8.67 58.29
N ILE A 246 9.58 8.31 57.68
CA ILE A 246 8.26 8.81 58.10
C ILE A 246 7.65 7.74 59.01
N THR A 247 7.39 8.09 60.28
CA THR A 247 6.90 7.17 61.30
C THR A 247 5.51 7.58 61.76
N ASN A 248 4.55 6.66 61.68
CA ASN A 248 3.23 6.80 62.30
C ASN A 248 2.67 5.43 62.67
N THR A 249 3.16 4.84 63.75
CA THR A 249 2.90 3.42 64.10
C THR A 249 1.59 3.18 64.83
N LEU A 250 0.84 4.25 65.18
CA LEU A 250 -0.41 4.16 65.93
C LEU A 250 -1.66 4.34 65.04
N SER A 251 -1.49 4.66 63.75
CA SER A 251 -2.57 4.87 62.78
C SER A 251 -2.02 4.80 61.34
N ASN A 252 -2.71 5.40 60.35
CA ASN A 252 -2.31 5.36 58.94
C ASN A 252 -1.51 6.61 58.52
N VAL A 253 -0.65 6.46 57.51
CA VAL A 253 -0.15 7.60 56.73
C VAL A 253 -1.01 7.68 55.48
N VAL A 254 -1.61 8.84 55.21
CA VAL A 254 -2.50 9.05 54.06
C VAL A 254 -1.90 10.07 53.12
N LEU A 255 -1.51 9.64 51.92
CA LEU A 255 -1.07 10.50 50.81
C LEU A 255 -2.31 10.93 50.02
N ALA A 256 -2.84 12.11 50.35
CA ALA A 256 -4.18 12.53 49.96
C ALA A 256 -4.25 13.08 48.53
N SER A 257 -3.29 13.91 48.13
CA SER A 257 -3.31 14.60 46.82
C SER A 257 -1.94 15.20 46.47
N GLY A 258 -1.84 15.77 45.27
CA GLY A 258 -0.64 16.50 44.82
C GLY A 258 0.51 15.59 44.41
N SER A 259 1.60 16.20 43.95
CA SER A 259 2.81 15.49 43.53
C SER A 259 3.80 15.40 44.69
N LEU A 260 4.29 14.19 44.94
CA LEU A 260 5.21 13.86 46.02
C LEU A 260 6.43 13.13 45.45
N LEU A 261 7.62 13.45 45.95
CA LEU A 261 8.83 12.65 45.79
C LEU A 261 9.15 12.03 47.15
N LEU A 262 9.02 10.70 47.26
CA LEU A 262 9.29 9.96 48.49
C LEU A 262 10.62 9.22 48.38
N ASN A 263 11.66 9.77 49.02
CA ASN A 263 12.96 9.12 49.16
C ASN A 263 13.15 8.49 50.53
N ASP A 264 12.28 8.85 51.47
CA ASP A 264 12.26 8.32 52.83
C ASP A 264 11.45 7.04 52.90
N ASP A 265 11.92 6.11 53.72
CA ASP A 265 11.15 4.92 54.04
C ASP A 265 9.98 5.28 54.97
N VAL A 266 8.97 4.41 55.04
CA VAL A 266 7.76 4.66 55.84
C VAL A 266 7.53 3.52 56.81
N ASN A 267 7.29 3.84 58.08
CA ASN A 267 6.93 2.88 59.10
C ASN A 267 5.57 3.23 59.71
N VAL A 268 4.57 2.41 59.37
CA VAL A 268 3.20 2.50 59.90
C VAL A 268 2.89 1.38 60.91
N GLY A 269 3.86 0.52 61.24
CA GLY A 269 3.65 -0.60 62.16
C GLY A 269 2.55 -1.55 61.65
N ALA A 270 1.45 -1.66 62.39
CA ALA A 270 0.27 -2.45 61.97
C ALA A 270 -0.70 -1.68 61.06
N GLY A 271 -0.50 -0.37 60.88
CA GLY A 271 -1.31 0.50 60.03
C GLY A 271 -1.02 0.36 58.54
N THR A 272 -1.53 1.31 57.76
CA THR A 272 -1.40 1.34 56.30
C THR A 272 -0.82 2.67 55.80
N LEU A 273 0.14 2.61 54.87
CA LEU A 273 0.45 3.74 54.00
C LEU A 273 -0.56 3.74 52.85
N VAL A 274 -1.47 4.71 52.85
CA VAL A 274 -2.58 4.81 51.91
C VAL A 274 -2.28 5.88 50.88
N ASN A 275 -2.24 5.54 49.59
CA ASN A 275 -2.34 6.51 48.50
C ASN A 275 -3.79 6.59 48.01
N SER A 276 -4.47 7.67 48.38
CA SER A 276 -5.89 7.92 48.05
C SER A 276 -6.08 8.92 46.91
N GLY A 277 -5.01 9.48 46.35
CA GLY A 277 -5.11 10.47 45.27
C GLY A 277 -3.82 11.21 44.90
N ALA A 278 -2.69 10.93 45.55
CA ALA A 278 -1.41 11.57 45.26
C ALA A 278 -0.70 10.95 44.03
N SER A 279 0.13 11.75 43.36
CA SER A 279 1.12 11.30 42.39
C SER A 279 2.47 11.17 43.07
N VAL A 280 2.83 9.95 43.46
CA VAL A 280 4.02 9.63 44.25
C VAL A 280 5.10 9.14 43.30
N ALA A 281 6.21 9.87 43.19
CA ALA A 281 7.39 9.48 42.46
C ALA A 281 8.45 8.92 43.41
N LEU A 282 9.17 7.88 42.96
CA LEU A 282 10.28 7.26 43.66
C LEU A 282 11.56 7.42 42.84
N ASN A 283 12.64 7.90 43.45
CA ASN A 283 13.97 7.87 42.84
C ASN A 283 14.84 6.70 43.35
N THR A 284 14.39 6.06 44.42
CA THR A 284 15.05 4.94 45.11
C THR A 284 14.00 3.90 45.48
N LEU A 285 14.42 2.69 45.82
CA LEU A 285 13.54 1.67 46.43
C LEU A 285 12.76 2.26 47.61
N LEU A 286 11.44 2.16 47.69
CA LEU A 286 10.69 2.59 48.88
C LEU A 286 10.40 1.39 49.78
N ASN A 287 10.84 1.41 51.05
CA ASN A 287 10.45 0.40 52.03
C ASN A 287 9.28 0.90 52.88
N VAL A 288 8.23 0.08 52.97
CA VAL A 288 7.07 0.29 53.85
C VAL A 288 7.05 -0.83 54.89
N THR A 289 7.30 -0.46 56.14
CA THR A 289 7.06 -1.35 57.29
C THR A 289 5.61 -1.23 57.70
N GLY A 290 4.83 -2.29 57.43
CA GLY A 290 3.38 -2.36 57.59
C GLY A 290 2.66 -2.62 56.27
N ASN A 291 1.40 -2.19 56.14
CA ASN A 291 0.59 -2.40 54.94
C ASN A 291 0.69 -1.22 53.95
N TYR A 292 0.43 -1.47 52.66
CA TYR A 292 0.27 -0.42 51.64
C TYR A 292 -1.09 -0.56 50.95
N GLY A 293 -1.80 0.55 50.80
CA GLY A 293 -3.10 0.61 50.13
C GLY A 293 -3.12 1.65 49.02
N GLN A 294 -3.70 1.32 47.86
CA GLN A 294 -3.93 2.30 46.80
C GLN A 294 -5.31 2.11 46.17
N SER A 295 -6.13 3.15 46.22
CA SER A 295 -7.45 3.17 45.59
C SER A 295 -7.52 4.13 44.40
N ALA A 296 -6.63 5.14 44.36
CA ALA A 296 -6.51 6.12 43.29
C ALA A 296 -5.06 6.64 43.21
N GLY A 297 -4.82 7.73 42.49
CA GLY A 297 -3.50 8.32 42.36
C GLY A 297 -2.53 7.51 41.49
N ARG A 298 -1.28 7.97 41.45
CA ARG A 298 -0.19 7.38 40.66
C ARG A 298 0.98 7.03 41.58
N LEU A 299 1.56 5.85 41.41
CA LEU A 299 2.85 5.46 41.98
C LEU A 299 3.84 5.30 40.81
N ASP A 300 4.76 6.24 40.67
CA ASP A 300 5.81 6.24 39.65
C ASP A 300 7.13 5.76 40.25
N LEU A 301 7.55 4.56 39.86
CA LEU A 301 8.71 3.89 40.45
C LEU A 301 10.03 4.40 39.86
N GLY A 302 10.01 5.19 38.78
CA GLY A 302 11.25 5.55 38.07
C GLY A 302 11.92 4.32 37.44
N TYR A 303 13.19 4.44 37.08
CA TYR A 303 13.95 3.34 36.45
C TYR A 303 14.61 2.46 37.51
N GLY A 304 14.30 1.16 37.51
CA GLY A 304 14.96 0.16 38.34
C GLY A 304 14.55 0.12 39.82
N ASN A 305 13.69 1.03 40.29
CA ASN A 305 13.16 0.95 41.65
C ASN A 305 11.86 0.14 41.72
N ARG A 306 11.43 -0.11 42.96
CA ARG A 306 10.19 -0.80 43.30
C ARG A 306 9.67 -0.31 44.64
N LEU A 307 8.42 -0.62 44.93
CA LEU A 307 7.86 -0.54 46.27
C LEU A 307 8.07 -1.89 46.99
N SER A 308 8.58 -1.88 48.22
CA SER A 308 8.77 -3.07 49.04
C SER A 308 7.98 -2.94 50.34
N VAL A 309 7.03 -3.85 50.57
CA VAL A 309 6.06 -3.78 51.67
C VAL A 309 6.21 -5.03 52.53
N THR A 310 6.39 -4.87 53.84
CA THR A 310 6.53 -6.02 54.74
C THR A 310 5.18 -6.71 55.02
N GLY A 311 4.08 -5.93 55.04
CA GLY A 311 2.70 -6.40 55.14
C GLY A 311 2.01 -6.54 53.78
N ALA A 312 0.67 -6.53 53.77
CA ALA A 312 -0.10 -6.66 52.54
C ALA A 312 -0.05 -5.37 51.69
N ALA A 313 0.18 -5.51 50.39
CA ALA A 313 0.02 -4.46 49.40
C ALA A 313 -1.31 -4.67 48.65
N VAL A 314 -2.31 -3.83 48.91
CA VAL A 314 -3.65 -3.94 48.33
C VAL A 314 -3.93 -2.72 47.43
N LEU A 315 -3.80 -2.91 46.12
CA LEU A 315 -4.00 -1.87 45.11
C LEU A 315 -5.29 -2.18 44.35
N THR A 316 -6.38 -1.54 44.74
CA THR A 316 -7.72 -1.74 44.15
C THR A 316 -8.02 -0.78 43.00
N GLY A 317 -7.12 0.17 42.73
CA GLY A 317 -7.28 1.19 41.70
C GLY A 317 -6.02 2.04 41.53
N GLY A 318 -6.13 3.11 40.73
CA GLY A 318 -5.01 3.99 40.41
C GLY A 318 -4.01 3.40 39.40
N THR A 319 -2.85 4.05 39.27
CA THR A 319 -1.80 3.68 38.33
C THR A 319 -0.49 3.36 39.05
N VAL A 320 0.18 2.28 38.63
CA VAL A 320 1.60 2.01 38.92
C VAL A 320 2.37 2.17 37.62
N ALA A 321 3.29 3.12 37.59
CA ALA A 321 4.14 3.39 36.44
C ALA A 321 5.59 3.04 36.75
N THR A 322 6.31 2.61 35.73
CA THR A 322 7.76 2.42 35.74
C THR A 322 8.37 3.20 34.60
N THR A 323 9.65 3.54 34.70
CA THR A 323 10.41 4.06 33.55
C THR A 323 11.20 2.90 32.92
N LEU A 324 11.09 2.75 31.60
CA LEU A 324 11.80 1.72 30.82
C LEU A 324 12.75 2.37 29.80
N GLN A 325 13.77 1.62 29.39
CA GLN A 325 14.79 2.08 28.46
C GLN A 325 14.36 1.85 27.01
N SER A 326 14.52 2.85 26.14
CA SER A 326 14.15 2.75 24.73
C SER A 326 15.08 1.86 23.89
N ASN A 327 16.27 1.52 24.40
CA ASN A 327 17.26 0.67 23.73
C ASN A 327 17.26 -0.78 24.24
N VAL A 328 16.10 -1.26 24.69
CA VAL A 328 15.89 -2.62 25.21
C VAL A 328 14.75 -3.28 24.43
N ASN A 329 14.83 -4.61 24.29
CA ASN A 329 13.76 -5.41 23.70
C ASN A 329 12.78 -5.85 24.79
N TYR A 330 11.50 -5.57 24.60
CA TYR A 330 10.41 -6.01 25.46
C TYR A 330 9.46 -6.83 24.61
N LEU A 331 9.25 -8.09 24.95
CA LEU A 331 8.45 -9.01 24.15
C LEU A 331 7.11 -9.30 24.83
N ALA A 332 6.04 -9.39 24.04
CA ALA A 332 4.70 -9.64 24.54
C ALA A 332 4.65 -10.92 25.38
N GLY A 333 3.98 -10.84 26.53
CA GLY A 333 3.86 -11.92 27.50
C GLY A 333 5.09 -12.15 28.38
N GLN A 334 6.24 -11.49 28.12
CA GLN A 334 7.40 -11.59 29.01
C GLN A 334 7.22 -10.73 30.26
N ALA A 335 7.47 -11.33 31.41
CA ALA A 335 7.50 -10.62 32.67
C ALA A 335 8.76 -9.77 32.79
N GLY A 336 8.59 -8.48 33.10
CA GLY A 336 9.64 -7.55 33.46
C GLY A 336 9.95 -7.56 34.97
N GLY A 337 10.45 -6.43 35.47
CA GLY A 337 10.80 -6.27 36.88
C GLY A 337 9.60 -6.29 37.83
N THR A 338 9.85 -6.68 39.09
CA THR A 338 8.90 -6.53 40.18
C THR A 338 8.65 -5.05 40.46
N LEU A 339 7.41 -4.60 40.30
CA LEU A 339 6.99 -3.22 40.57
C LEU A 339 6.66 -3.03 42.06
N VAL A 340 5.95 -4.00 42.64
CA VAL A 340 5.61 -4.04 44.06
C VAL A 340 5.97 -5.40 44.61
N ALA A 341 6.86 -5.43 45.59
CA ALA A 341 7.14 -6.60 46.41
C ALA A 341 6.24 -6.56 47.65
N GLY A 342 5.19 -7.38 47.66
CA GLY A 342 4.18 -7.40 48.72
C GLY A 342 4.38 -8.55 49.71
N GLY A 343 3.92 -8.38 50.94
CA GLY A 343 3.77 -9.45 51.92
C GLY A 343 2.53 -10.31 51.69
N ALA A 344 2.29 -11.27 52.58
CA ALA A 344 1.13 -12.17 52.49
C ALA A 344 -0.20 -11.38 52.49
N GLY A 345 -1.13 -11.77 51.61
CA GLY A 345 -2.43 -11.12 51.44
C GLY A 345 -2.45 -9.96 50.44
N SER A 346 -1.36 -9.74 49.70
CA SER A 346 -1.29 -8.72 48.65
C SER A 346 -2.24 -9.01 47.48
N SER A 347 -2.85 -7.96 46.92
CA SER A 347 -3.82 -8.03 45.81
C SER A 347 -3.69 -6.79 44.93
N TYR A 348 -3.74 -6.98 43.63
CA TYR A 348 -3.51 -5.92 42.63
C TYR A 348 -4.67 -5.81 41.64
N THR A 349 -5.84 -6.35 42.00
CA THR A 349 -7.02 -6.32 41.15
C THR A 349 -7.52 -4.89 40.98
N GLY A 350 -7.52 -4.38 39.75
CA GLY A 350 -8.00 -3.03 39.42
C GLY A 350 -6.89 -1.99 39.23
N VAL A 351 -5.62 -2.33 39.47
CA VAL A 351 -4.50 -1.42 39.18
C VAL A 351 -4.18 -1.34 37.69
N SER A 352 -3.92 -0.13 37.17
CA SER A 352 -3.36 0.07 35.83
C SER A 352 -1.83 0.12 35.89
N VAL A 353 -1.14 -0.62 35.01
CA VAL A 353 0.33 -0.60 34.91
C VAL A 353 0.77 0.16 33.66
N GLN A 354 1.78 1.02 33.77
CA GLN A 354 2.26 1.86 32.66
C GLN A 354 3.80 1.84 32.52
N SER A 355 4.30 1.89 31.29
CA SER A 355 5.75 1.78 30.95
C SER A 355 6.53 3.10 30.95
N GLY A 356 5.83 4.24 30.84
CA GLY A 356 6.45 5.52 30.49
C GLY A 356 7.10 5.56 29.09
N LEU A 357 7.10 4.46 28.34
CA LEU A 357 7.78 4.29 27.06
C LEU A 357 6.75 4.05 25.96
N PHE A 358 6.47 5.07 25.15
CA PHE A 358 5.53 4.94 24.03
C PHE A 358 6.19 4.25 22.81
N PRO A 359 5.52 3.30 22.12
CA PRO A 359 4.16 2.79 22.33
C PRO A 359 4.09 1.46 23.10
N LEU A 360 5.07 1.13 23.95
CA LEU A 360 5.05 -0.08 24.78
C LEU A 360 3.95 0.01 25.84
N VAL A 361 3.02 -0.93 25.81
CA VAL A 361 1.94 -1.11 26.79
C VAL A 361 2.34 -2.23 27.75
N LEU A 362 2.01 -2.06 29.04
CA LEU A 362 2.22 -3.06 30.08
C LEU A 362 0.88 -3.45 30.71
N ASN A 363 0.82 -4.68 31.18
CA ASN A 363 -0.20 -5.15 32.13
C ASN A 363 0.47 -5.55 33.44
N GLY A 364 -0.30 -5.56 34.51
CA GLY A 364 0.10 -6.16 35.78
C GLY A 364 -0.18 -7.65 35.80
N THR A 365 0.75 -8.45 36.30
CA THR A 365 0.50 -9.84 36.70
C THR A 365 1.01 -10.10 38.10
N THR A 366 0.52 -11.16 38.73
CA THR A 366 0.95 -11.55 40.07
C THR A 366 1.86 -12.77 40.02
N ALA A 367 2.99 -12.69 40.72
CA ALA A 367 3.89 -13.82 40.93
C ALA A 367 4.17 -13.96 42.43
N GLY A 368 3.58 -14.98 43.06
CA GLY A 368 3.49 -15.04 44.52
C GLY A 368 2.69 -13.85 45.05
N ASN A 369 3.29 -13.07 45.96
CA ASN A 369 2.69 -11.86 46.52
C ASN A 369 3.09 -10.57 45.77
N ASN A 370 3.82 -10.67 44.66
CA ASN A 370 4.41 -9.52 43.98
C ASN A 370 3.62 -9.11 42.74
N LEU A 371 3.57 -7.80 42.45
CA LEU A 371 3.11 -7.24 41.18
C LEU A 371 4.30 -7.12 40.22
N LEU A 372 4.20 -7.77 39.06
CA LEU A 372 5.17 -7.68 37.97
C LEU A 372 4.55 -6.96 36.78
N ALA A 373 5.38 -6.20 36.07
CA ALA A 373 5.03 -5.72 34.73
C ALA A 373 5.10 -6.87 33.73
N VAL A 374 4.16 -6.95 32.81
CA VAL A 374 4.21 -7.85 31.65
C VAL A 374 4.00 -7.01 30.41
N SER A 375 4.91 -7.13 29.44
CA SER A 375 4.77 -6.44 28.17
C SER A 375 3.57 -6.99 27.40
N VAL A 376 2.75 -6.08 26.87
CA VAL A 376 1.52 -6.44 26.14
C VAL A 376 1.78 -6.54 24.64
N ASN A 377 2.77 -5.80 24.14
CA ASN A 377 3.20 -5.79 22.76
C ASN A 377 4.71 -5.95 22.63
N ASP A 378 5.16 -6.30 21.43
CA ASP A 378 6.58 -6.40 21.11
C ASP A 378 7.14 -5.00 20.82
N TYR A 379 8.15 -4.60 21.58
CA TYR A 379 8.94 -3.40 21.39
C TYR A 379 10.40 -3.79 21.18
N ILE A 380 10.92 -3.52 19.98
CA ILE A 380 12.29 -3.82 19.59
C ILE A 380 13.10 -2.52 19.65
N GLY A 381 13.75 -2.28 20.78
CA GLY A 381 14.60 -1.12 21.04
C GLY A 381 16.07 -1.31 20.63
N THR A 382 16.51 -2.55 20.44
CA THR A 382 17.89 -2.88 20.04
C THR A 382 17.88 -4.02 19.01
N ILE A 383 19.01 -4.68 18.80
CA ILE A 383 19.13 -5.82 17.89
C ILE A 383 18.36 -7.01 18.48
N LEU A 384 17.42 -7.56 17.71
CA LEU A 384 16.79 -8.86 17.92
C LEU A 384 16.92 -9.69 16.65
N PRO A 385 17.62 -10.84 16.65
CA PRO A 385 17.80 -11.63 15.43
C PRO A 385 16.49 -12.17 14.86
N THR A 386 15.63 -12.73 15.72
CA THR A 386 14.40 -13.42 15.30
C THR A 386 13.28 -13.19 16.30
N LEU A 387 12.07 -12.96 15.78
CA LEU A 387 10.83 -12.91 16.55
C LEU A 387 9.79 -13.79 15.85
N ALA A 388 9.19 -14.73 16.59
CA ALA A 388 8.13 -15.60 16.10
C ALA A 388 6.85 -15.34 16.87
N ASN A 389 5.82 -14.83 16.20
CA ASN A 389 4.48 -14.70 16.76
C ASN A 389 3.58 -15.85 16.27
N THR A 390 3.32 -16.79 17.17
CA THR A 390 2.37 -17.90 16.94
C THR A 390 1.02 -17.68 17.63
N GLY A 391 0.95 -16.72 18.55
CA GLY A 391 -0.24 -16.40 19.35
C GLY A 391 -0.96 -15.14 18.88
N THR A 392 -1.70 -14.51 19.78
CA THR A 392 -2.47 -13.28 19.50
C THR A 392 -1.94 -12.12 20.33
N ILE A 393 -1.51 -11.05 19.65
CA ILE A 393 -1.18 -9.75 20.24
C ILE A 393 -2.17 -8.74 19.67
N ASN A 394 -3.17 -8.32 20.46
CA ASN A 394 -4.31 -7.53 19.94
C ASN A 394 -4.89 -6.46 20.88
N THR A 395 -4.21 -6.17 21.99
CA THR A 395 -4.73 -5.27 23.04
C THR A 395 -4.03 -3.91 23.05
N ALA A 396 -2.80 -3.81 22.52
CA ALA A 396 -2.08 -2.56 22.41
C ALA A 396 -2.40 -1.83 21.07
N PRO A 397 -2.29 -0.49 21.02
CA PRO A 397 -2.38 0.25 19.75
C PRO A 397 -1.36 -0.21 18.71
N THR A 398 -0.18 -0.66 19.13
CA THR A 398 0.81 -1.23 18.23
C THR A 398 1.21 -2.60 18.73
N ALA A 399 0.98 -3.66 17.94
CA ALA A 399 1.31 -5.03 18.35
C ALA A 399 2.81 -5.33 18.22
N LEU A 400 3.46 -4.85 17.15
CA LEU A 400 4.92 -4.87 16.99
C LEU A 400 5.43 -3.46 16.68
N PHE A 401 6.43 -3.00 17.43
CA PHE A 401 7.12 -1.74 17.20
C PHE A 401 8.63 -1.94 17.06
N VAL A 402 9.23 -1.49 15.96
CA VAL A 402 10.69 -1.46 15.78
C VAL A 402 11.17 -0.01 15.88
N ALA A 403 11.94 0.29 16.93
CA ALA A 403 12.30 1.64 17.32
C ALA A 403 13.28 2.32 16.34
N TYR A 404 13.22 3.66 16.28
CA TYR A 404 14.11 4.46 15.44
C TYR A 404 15.56 4.43 15.94
N GLY A 405 16.51 4.42 15.01
CA GLY A 405 17.96 4.54 15.26
C GLY A 405 18.63 3.30 15.84
N THR A 406 18.01 2.64 16.82
CA THR A 406 18.60 1.52 17.58
C THR A 406 17.87 0.19 17.38
N GLY A 407 16.56 0.22 17.07
CA GLY A 407 15.77 -0.98 16.81
C GLY A 407 16.15 -1.67 15.51
N SER A 408 16.56 -2.94 15.59
CA SER A 408 16.86 -3.77 14.43
C SER A 408 16.35 -5.19 14.64
N LEU A 409 15.32 -5.58 13.88
CA LEU A 409 14.78 -6.93 13.88
C LEU A 409 15.28 -7.68 12.64
N GLY A 410 15.96 -8.82 12.81
CA GLY A 410 16.44 -9.61 11.68
C GLY A 410 15.29 -10.27 10.91
N THR A 411 14.54 -11.15 11.57
CA THR A 411 13.41 -11.87 10.97
C THR A 411 12.18 -11.84 11.89
N LEU A 412 11.03 -11.47 11.33
CA LEU A 412 9.71 -11.67 11.92
C LEU A 412 9.00 -12.82 11.21
N VAL A 413 8.57 -13.84 11.94
CA VAL A 413 7.66 -14.88 11.45
C VAL A 413 6.32 -14.73 12.18
N ASN A 414 5.28 -14.32 11.46
CA ASN A 414 3.94 -14.22 12.00
C ASN A 414 3.04 -15.33 11.43
N SER A 415 2.77 -16.35 12.26
CA SER A 415 1.75 -17.37 11.98
C SER A 415 0.48 -17.19 12.83
N GLY A 416 0.53 -16.32 13.83
CA GLY A 416 -0.60 -15.93 14.67
C GLY A 416 -1.25 -14.61 14.23
N THR A 417 -1.67 -13.80 15.20
CA THR A 417 -2.28 -12.48 15.00
C THR A 417 -1.42 -11.37 15.60
N LEU A 418 -1.04 -10.39 14.79
CA LEU A 418 -0.52 -9.09 15.21
C LEU A 418 -1.55 -8.02 14.86
N ALA A 419 -2.31 -7.55 15.85
CA ALA A 419 -3.37 -6.58 15.63
C ALA A 419 -3.17 -5.33 16.50
N GLY A 420 -2.95 -4.17 15.88
CA GLY A 420 -3.05 -2.91 16.59
C GLY A 420 -4.50 -2.61 16.95
N ASN A 421 -4.76 -2.16 18.18
CA ASN A 421 -6.11 -1.87 18.68
C ASN A 421 -6.21 -0.45 19.26
N GLY A 422 -7.13 0.34 18.73
CA GLY A 422 -7.51 1.66 19.26
C GLY A 422 -6.95 2.87 18.49
N GLY A 423 -7.74 3.95 18.42
CA GLY A 423 -7.35 5.31 17.98
C GLY A 423 -6.69 5.44 16.60
N SER A 424 -6.31 6.64 16.17
CA SER A 424 -5.73 6.89 14.83
C SER A 424 -4.31 6.31 14.61
N THR A 425 -3.70 5.71 15.63
CA THR A 425 -2.31 5.21 15.61
C THR A 425 -2.20 3.68 15.56
N ALA A 426 -3.31 2.97 15.37
CA ALA A 426 -3.32 1.50 15.38
C ALA A 426 -2.44 0.89 14.28
N ALA A 427 -1.57 -0.05 14.65
CA ALA A 427 -0.77 -0.84 13.72
C ALA A 427 -0.50 -2.26 14.20
N GLY A 428 -0.61 -3.25 13.31
CA GLY A 428 -0.17 -4.62 13.58
C GLY A 428 1.35 -4.68 13.67
N GLY A 429 2.04 -4.02 12.75
CA GLY A 429 3.47 -3.75 12.83
C GLY A 429 3.81 -2.32 12.43
N ARG A 430 4.58 -1.61 13.25
CA ARG A 430 5.14 -0.29 12.95
C ARG A 430 6.66 -0.35 12.95
N VAL A 431 7.26 -0.23 11.77
CA VAL A 431 8.72 -0.29 11.58
C VAL A 431 9.25 1.12 11.37
N VAL A 432 9.99 1.64 12.35
CA VAL A 432 10.68 2.95 12.24
C VAL A 432 12.20 2.75 12.14
N GLY A 433 12.72 1.66 12.71
CA GLY A 433 14.10 1.20 12.55
C GLY A 433 14.29 0.28 11.35
N THR A 434 15.02 -0.83 11.55
CA THR A 434 15.30 -1.80 10.48
C THR A 434 14.62 -3.13 10.75
N LEU A 435 13.98 -3.71 9.72
CA LEU A 435 13.49 -5.07 9.70
C LEU A 435 14.08 -5.81 8.50
N GLY A 436 14.80 -6.91 8.70
CA GLY A 436 15.38 -7.69 7.61
C GLY A 436 14.30 -8.38 6.76
N SER A 437 13.58 -9.33 7.34
CA SER A 437 12.50 -10.06 6.67
C SER A 437 11.26 -10.20 7.55
N LEU A 438 10.08 -10.00 6.95
CA LEU A 438 8.78 -10.28 7.52
C LEU A 438 8.13 -11.40 6.72
N THR A 439 7.85 -12.53 7.35
CA THR A 439 7.05 -13.62 6.76
C THR A 439 5.72 -13.71 7.49
N ASN A 440 4.62 -13.43 6.78
CA ASN A 440 3.27 -13.50 7.31
C ASN A 440 2.51 -14.67 6.67
N SER A 441 2.13 -15.66 7.49
CA SER A 441 1.16 -16.70 7.13
C SER A 441 -0.12 -16.62 7.97
N GLY A 442 -0.15 -15.72 8.97
CA GLY A 442 -1.32 -15.42 9.79
C GLY A 442 -1.92 -14.06 9.46
N LEU A 443 -2.35 -13.34 10.50
CA LEU A 443 -3.00 -12.03 10.39
C LEU A 443 -2.10 -10.91 10.92
N ILE A 444 -1.88 -9.88 10.10
CA ILE A 444 -1.40 -8.57 10.55
C ILE A 444 -2.55 -7.60 10.33
N SER A 445 -2.95 -6.87 11.37
CA SER A 445 -4.17 -6.07 11.33
C SER A 445 -4.06 -4.74 12.08
N ALA A 446 -4.88 -3.78 11.68
CA ALA A 446 -5.22 -2.61 12.48
C ALA A 446 -6.73 -2.59 12.71
N GLN A 447 -7.16 -2.81 13.95
CA GLN A 447 -8.56 -2.92 14.38
C GLN A 447 -9.04 -1.67 15.11
N GLY A 448 -10.31 -1.30 14.94
CA GLY A 448 -10.98 -0.24 15.70
C GLY A 448 -10.51 1.19 15.43
N SER A 449 -9.66 1.40 14.42
CA SER A 449 -9.08 2.71 14.09
C SER A 449 -9.78 3.35 12.90
N VAL A 450 -10.03 4.66 12.95
CA VAL A 450 -10.46 5.41 11.75
C VAL A 450 -9.36 5.38 10.68
N SER A 451 -8.07 5.45 11.03
CA SER A 451 -6.97 5.66 10.06
C SER A 451 -5.75 4.75 10.26
N GLY A 452 -5.90 3.63 10.95
CA GLY A 452 -4.79 2.70 11.26
C GLY A 452 -4.34 1.88 10.05
N TYR A 453 -3.08 1.44 10.06
CA TYR A 453 -2.49 0.64 8.99
C TYR A 453 -1.92 -0.66 9.54
N ALA A 454 -2.24 -1.80 8.92
CA ALA A 454 -1.82 -3.09 9.46
C ALA A 454 -0.30 -3.23 9.49
N LEU A 455 0.37 -2.90 8.39
CA LEU A 455 1.82 -2.76 8.35
C LEU A 455 2.19 -1.31 8.00
N TYR A 456 2.78 -0.60 8.96
CA TYR A 456 3.21 0.78 8.82
C TYR A 456 4.75 0.87 8.80
N ASN A 457 5.32 1.09 7.62
CA ASN A 457 6.75 1.32 7.44
C ASN A 457 7.11 2.81 7.37
N GLN A 458 8.09 3.21 8.17
CA GLN A 458 8.81 4.49 8.13
C GLN A 458 10.34 4.30 8.16
N GLY A 459 10.81 3.06 8.29
CA GLY A 459 12.22 2.70 8.30
C GLY A 459 12.58 1.86 7.08
N THR A 460 13.47 0.89 7.26
CA THR A 460 13.84 -0.06 6.20
C THR A 460 13.27 -1.43 6.47
N ILE A 461 12.52 -1.98 5.52
CA ILE A 461 12.17 -3.39 5.48
C ILE A 461 12.88 -4.03 4.29
N GLY A 462 13.69 -5.06 4.52
CA GLY A 462 14.32 -5.81 3.44
C GLY A 462 13.28 -6.53 2.61
N THR A 463 12.60 -7.53 3.18
CA THR A 463 11.57 -8.30 2.46
C THR A 463 10.30 -8.43 3.28
N VAL A 464 9.16 -8.20 2.66
CA VAL A 464 7.83 -8.56 3.17
C VAL A 464 7.30 -9.72 2.32
N ILE A 465 7.03 -10.86 2.94
CA ILE A 465 6.45 -12.05 2.32
C ILE A 465 5.09 -12.29 2.97
N ASN A 466 4.01 -11.93 2.27
CA ASN A 466 2.66 -12.29 2.66
C ASN A 466 2.26 -13.58 1.93
N GLN A 467 2.37 -14.71 2.61
CA GLN A 467 2.13 -16.05 2.05
C GLN A 467 0.66 -16.22 1.64
N ALA A 468 0.33 -17.27 0.88
CA ALA A 468 -1.04 -17.51 0.38
C ALA A 468 -2.13 -17.55 1.49
N GLY A 469 -1.79 -18.02 2.69
CA GLY A 469 -2.69 -17.98 3.87
C GLY A 469 -2.61 -16.68 4.69
N GLY A 470 -1.66 -15.80 4.39
CA GLY A 470 -1.41 -14.57 5.10
C GLY A 470 -2.37 -13.45 4.69
N THR A 471 -2.83 -12.70 5.70
CA THR A 471 -3.63 -11.49 5.51
C THR A 471 -2.98 -10.28 6.18
N ILE A 472 -2.85 -9.18 5.45
CA ILE A 472 -2.45 -7.87 5.95
C ILE A 472 -3.64 -6.93 5.72
N GLN A 473 -4.38 -6.58 6.78
CA GLN A 473 -5.63 -5.84 6.62
C GLN A 473 -5.91 -4.74 7.66
N ALA A 474 -6.41 -3.59 7.24
CA ALA A 474 -7.03 -2.64 8.16
C ALA A 474 -8.55 -2.84 8.22
N GLY A 475 -9.10 -2.89 9.44
CA GLY A 475 -10.54 -3.01 9.71
C GLY A 475 -11.27 -1.67 9.92
N GLY A 476 -10.57 -0.54 9.73
CA GLY A 476 -11.09 0.82 9.91
C GLY A 476 -11.97 1.33 8.78
N THR A 477 -12.11 2.67 8.69
CA THR A 477 -12.82 3.36 7.59
C THR A 477 -11.91 4.13 6.62
N LEU A 478 -10.75 4.62 7.07
CA LEU A 478 -9.77 5.41 6.29
C LEU A 478 -8.36 4.79 6.31
N GLY A 479 -8.18 3.61 6.91
CA GLY A 479 -6.91 2.90 7.01
C GLY A 479 -6.55 2.06 5.79
N GLY A 480 -5.35 1.45 5.79
CA GLY A 480 -4.88 0.59 4.71
C GLY A 480 -4.19 -0.69 5.19
N GLY A 481 -4.05 -1.67 4.30
CA GLY A 481 -3.32 -2.89 4.62
C GLY A 481 -1.84 -2.58 4.87
N LEU A 482 -1.21 -1.90 3.92
CA LEU A 482 0.19 -1.50 4.04
C LEU A 482 0.35 -0.01 3.77
N LEU A 483 1.08 0.69 4.65
CA LEU A 483 1.53 2.07 4.45
C LEU A 483 3.04 2.12 4.47
N ASN A 484 3.63 2.70 3.43
CA ASN A 484 5.02 3.08 3.38
C ASN A 484 5.12 4.62 3.37
N SER A 485 5.53 5.21 4.49
CA SER A 485 5.66 6.66 4.69
C SER A 485 7.08 7.02 5.06
N GLY A 486 7.88 7.49 4.13
CA GLY A 486 9.30 7.79 4.36
C GLY A 486 10.20 6.57 4.49
N GLY A 487 9.62 5.36 4.43
CA GLY A 487 10.34 4.11 4.51
C GLY A 487 10.75 3.53 3.15
N THR A 488 11.63 2.53 3.20
CA THR A 488 12.02 1.71 2.05
C THR A 488 11.61 0.27 2.27
N ILE A 489 10.96 -0.33 1.27
CA ILE A 489 10.74 -1.78 1.18
C ILE A 489 11.51 -2.30 -0.03
N LEU A 490 12.52 -3.15 0.16
CA LEU A 490 13.30 -3.66 -0.98
C LEU A 490 12.51 -4.68 -1.79
N SER A 491 11.75 -5.56 -1.13
CA SER A 491 10.89 -6.51 -1.84
C SER A 491 9.60 -6.76 -1.06
N LEU A 492 8.47 -6.57 -1.73
CA LEU A 492 7.15 -6.92 -1.25
C LEU A 492 6.59 -8.03 -2.13
N VAL A 493 6.53 -9.24 -1.57
CA VAL A 493 5.97 -10.44 -2.19
C VAL A 493 4.62 -10.71 -1.56
N ASN A 494 3.55 -10.55 -2.33
CA ASN A 494 2.19 -10.84 -1.91
C ASN A 494 1.63 -12.04 -2.67
N ALA A 495 1.55 -13.20 -2.00
CA ALA A 495 0.79 -14.36 -2.46
C ALA A 495 -0.57 -14.48 -1.75
N GLY A 496 -0.72 -13.83 -0.59
CA GLY A 496 -1.97 -13.75 0.16
C GLY A 496 -2.79 -12.51 -0.16
N LEU A 497 -3.36 -11.92 0.88
CA LEU A 497 -4.29 -10.80 0.78
C LEU A 497 -3.75 -9.55 1.48
N ILE A 498 -3.64 -8.46 0.73
CA ILE A 498 -3.42 -7.12 1.27
C ILE A 498 -4.68 -6.31 1.01
N MET A 499 -5.31 -5.81 2.08
CA MET A 499 -6.51 -4.99 1.92
C MET A 499 -6.66 -3.88 2.96
N GLY A 500 -7.46 -2.89 2.64
CA GLY A 500 -7.94 -1.90 3.60
C GLY A 500 -9.08 -1.08 3.01
N PRO A 501 -9.78 -0.28 3.80
CA PRO A 501 -10.83 0.59 3.27
C PRO A 501 -10.26 1.65 2.33
N GLN A 502 -9.10 2.25 2.62
CA GLN A 502 -8.56 3.35 1.82
C GLN A 502 -7.06 3.60 2.08
N PRO A 503 -6.14 3.22 1.18
CA PRO A 503 -6.14 2.22 0.10
C PRO A 503 -5.71 0.82 0.58
N GLY A 504 -5.67 -0.18 -0.30
CA GLY A 504 -5.10 -1.51 0.04
C GLY A 504 -3.61 -1.42 0.41
N LEU A 505 -2.83 -0.80 -0.48
CA LEU A 505 -1.42 -0.47 -0.30
C LEU A 505 -1.21 1.02 -0.60
N TYR A 506 -0.63 1.76 0.33
CA TYR A 506 -0.26 3.16 0.15
C TYR A 506 1.26 3.34 0.22
N ASN A 507 1.87 3.78 -0.89
CA ASN A 507 3.24 4.29 -0.89
C ASN A 507 3.20 5.82 -0.99
N LEU A 508 3.54 6.53 0.10
CA LEU A 508 3.51 8.00 0.14
C LEU A 508 4.69 8.61 -0.63
N SER A 509 4.69 9.94 -0.80
CA SER A 509 5.63 10.68 -1.67
C SER A 509 7.11 10.46 -1.35
N ASN A 510 7.44 10.20 -0.09
CA ASN A 510 8.79 9.88 0.38
C ASN A 510 9.02 8.37 0.58
N GLY A 511 8.08 7.53 0.16
CA GLY A 511 8.17 6.08 0.25
C GLY A 511 8.80 5.47 -1.01
N THR A 512 9.67 4.47 -0.80
CA THR A 512 10.24 3.65 -1.89
C THR A 512 9.86 2.18 -1.71
N ILE A 513 9.33 1.57 -2.76
CA ILE A 513 9.22 0.12 -2.90
C ILE A 513 10.05 -0.27 -4.12
N VAL A 514 11.09 -1.07 -3.96
CA VAL A 514 11.95 -1.44 -5.10
C VAL A 514 11.24 -2.48 -5.97
N SER A 515 10.76 -3.58 -5.39
CA SER A 515 10.00 -4.60 -6.11
C SER A 515 8.69 -4.92 -5.41
N LEU A 516 7.58 -4.87 -6.14
CA LEU A 516 6.27 -5.35 -5.72
C LEU A 516 5.84 -6.52 -6.61
N ASN A 517 5.85 -7.73 -6.05
CA ASN A 517 5.45 -8.96 -6.73
C ASN A 517 4.10 -9.44 -6.16
N ASN A 518 3.02 -9.22 -6.90
CA ASN A 518 1.68 -9.64 -6.50
C ASN A 518 1.24 -10.88 -7.29
N SER A 519 1.24 -12.04 -6.63
CA SER A 519 0.61 -13.29 -7.11
C SER A 519 -0.72 -13.58 -6.39
N GLY A 520 -0.97 -12.91 -5.26
CA GLY A 520 -2.21 -12.96 -4.50
C GLY A 520 -3.17 -11.83 -4.89
N THR A 521 -3.81 -11.23 -3.89
CA THR A 521 -4.79 -10.14 -4.09
C THR A 521 -4.38 -8.86 -3.36
N ILE A 522 -4.43 -7.73 -4.06
CA ILE A 522 -4.41 -6.39 -3.48
C ILE A 522 -5.72 -5.68 -3.83
N ARG A 523 -6.51 -5.30 -2.83
CA ARG A 523 -7.80 -4.64 -3.05
C ARG A 523 -8.23 -3.76 -1.88
N THR A 524 -9.26 -2.96 -2.09
CA THR A 524 -9.94 -2.26 -1.01
C THR A 524 -11.17 -3.03 -0.52
N THR A 525 -11.66 -2.65 0.66
CA THR A 525 -13.02 -3.00 1.10
C THR A 525 -14.05 -1.93 0.69
N ASN A 526 -13.62 -0.66 0.52
CA ASN A 526 -14.44 0.39 -0.07
C ASN A 526 -14.35 0.34 -1.60
N THR A 527 -15.36 -0.24 -2.23
CA THR A 527 -15.42 -0.45 -3.68
C THR A 527 -15.86 0.78 -4.47
N ASN A 528 -16.24 1.88 -3.82
CA ASN A 528 -16.89 3.02 -4.47
C ASN A 528 -15.95 4.18 -4.82
N ALA A 529 -14.83 4.33 -4.12
CA ALA A 529 -13.94 5.47 -4.31
C ALA A 529 -12.44 5.19 -4.04
N ALA A 530 -12.11 4.05 -3.43
CA ALA A 530 -10.77 3.79 -2.97
C ALA A 530 -9.90 3.07 -4.02
N SER A 531 -8.59 3.05 -3.76
CA SER A 531 -7.59 2.47 -4.66
C SER A 531 -6.96 1.21 -4.11
N GLY A 532 -6.71 0.21 -4.98
CA GLY A 532 -6.02 -1.01 -4.57
C GLY A 532 -4.59 -0.69 -4.17
N ILE A 533 -3.87 -0.05 -5.10
CA ILE A 533 -2.57 0.57 -4.87
C ILE A 533 -2.72 2.08 -5.06
N ALA A 534 -2.38 2.86 -4.04
CA ALA A 534 -2.13 4.29 -4.19
C ALA A 534 -0.63 4.54 -4.06
N ASN A 535 -0.04 5.19 -5.07
CA ASN A 535 1.39 5.49 -5.10
C ASN A 535 1.61 6.98 -5.36
N ALA A 536 2.17 7.65 -4.37
CA ALA A 536 2.69 9.01 -4.48
C ALA A 536 4.24 9.03 -4.52
N GLY A 537 4.90 7.94 -4.12
CA GLY A 537 6.36 7.79 -4.15
C GLY A 537 6.88 6.97 -5.33
N LEU A 538 7.96 6.22 -5.11
CA LEU A 538 8.57 5.34 -6.11
C LEU A 538 8.18 3.88 -5.86
N ILE A 539 7.62 3.24 -6.88
CA ILE A 539 7.64 1.77 -7.04
C ILE A 539 8.53 1.48 -8.24
N ASN A 540 9.70 0.87 -8.06
CA ASN A 540 10.59 0.68 -9.23
C ASN A 540 10.03 -0.38 -10.19
N THR A 541 9.60 -1.53 -9.68
CA THR A 541 8.95 -2.56 -10.49
C THR A 541 7.70 -3.12 -9.79
N LEU A 542 6.59 -3.17 -10.53
CA LEU A 542 5.35 -3.82 -10.13
C LEU A 542 5.08 -4.99 -11.08
N THR A 543 5.20 -6.22 -10.58
CA THR A 543 4.83 -7.44 -11.30
C THR A 543 3.54 -8.00 -10.71
N ASN A 544 2.48 -8.04 -11.52
CA ASN A 544 1.18 -8.58 -11.15
C ASN A 544 0.88 -9.86 -11.94
N SER A 545 0.94 -11.01 -11.26
CA SER A 545 0.44 -12.31 -11.74
C SER A 545 -0.87 -12.72 -11.08
N GLY A 546 -1.26 -12.04 -9.98
CA GLY A 546 -2.52 -12.22 -9.28
C GLY A 546 -3.57 -11.16 -9.65
N LEU A 547 -4.31 -10.70 -8.64
CA LEU A 547 -5.37 -9.70 -8.77
C LEU A 547 -4.99 -8.39 -8.08
N ILE A 548 -5.11 -7.28 -8.81
CA ILE A 548 -5.19 -5.94 -8.22
C ILE A 548 -6.55 -5.37 -8.61
N ALA A 549 -7.43 -5.10 -7.64
CA ALA A 549 -8.79 -4.67 -7.96
C ALA A 549 -9.37 -3.69 -6.94
N SER A 550 -10.04 -2.63 -7.39
CA SER A 550 -10.75 -1.63 -6.56
C SER A 550 -11.60 -0.71 -7.45
N TYR A 551 -12.07 0.44 -6.95
CA TYR A 551 -12.62 1.48 -7.82
C TYR A 551 -11.55 1.98 -8.81
N SER A 552 -10.39 2.37 -8.27
CA SER A 552 -9.15 2.53 -9.03
C SER A 552 -8.18 1.41 -8.69
N ALA A 553 -7.85 0.50 -9.60
CA ALA A 553 -6.96 -0.61 -9.24
C ALA A 553 -5.56 -0.11 -8.87
N ILE A 554 -4.99 0.78 -9.71
CA ILE A 554 -3.73 1.48 -9.44
C ILE A 554 -3.95 2.98 -9.64
N TYR A 555 -3.65 3.76 -8.61
CA TYR A 555 -3.71 5.22 -8.61
C TYR A 555 -2.32 5.83 -8.34
N LEU A 556 -1.80 6.60 -9.30
CA LEU A 556 -0.54 7.32 -9.18
C LEU A 556 -0.81 8.80 -8.88
N ASN A 557 -0.74 9.16 -7.59
CA ASN A 557 -0.87 10.54 -7.13
C ASN A 557 0.48 11.25 -7.16
N ASN A 558 0.95 11.63 -8.35
CA ASN A 558 2.32 12.13 -8.60
C ASN A 558 3.44 11.09 -8.39
N GLY A 559 3.10 9.84 -8.07
CA GLY A 559 4.07 8.77 -7.90
C GLY A 559 4.55 8.16 -9.22
N THR A 560 5.68 7.47 -9.18
CA THR A 560 6.27 6.78 -10.32
C THR A 560 6.20 5.27 -10.13
N ILE A 561 5.76 4.56 -11.18
CA ILE A 561 6.06 3.14 -11.38
C ILE A 561 7.10 3.04 -12.50
N GLY A 562 8.28 2.49 -12.23
CA GLY A 562 9.31 2.32 -13.27
C GLY A 562 8.84 1.36 -14.38
N SER A 563 8.50 0.13 -13.99
CA SER A 563 7.93 -0.88 -14.88
C SER A 563 6.70 -1.53 -14.26
N LEU A 564 5.61 -1.61 -15.01
CA LEU A 564 4.39 -2.35 -14.66
C LEU A 564 4.26 -3.56 -15.58
N VAL A 565 4.44 -4.76 -15.04
CA VAL A 565 4.31 -6.03 -15.77
C VAL A 565 3.06 -6.75 -15.27
N ASN A 566 2.04 -6.85 -16.12
CA ASN A 566 0.80 -7.55 -15.82
C ASN A 566 0.69 -8.86 -16.62
N SER A 567 0.71 -10.00 -15.92
CA SER A 567 0.32 -11.31 -16.46
C SER A 567 -0.93 -11.87 -15.79
N GLY A 568 -1.40 -11.24 -14.72
CA GLY A 568 -2.65 -11.52 -14.02
C GLY A 568 -3.77 -10.57 -14.44
N THR A 569 -4.54 -10.09 -13.47
CA THR A 569 -5.65 -9.16 -13.67
C THR A 569 -5.46 -7.86 -12.88
N ILE A 570 -5.56 -6.72 -13.58
CA ILE A 570 -5.75 -5.40 -12.98
C ILE A 570 -7.18 -4.96 -13.32
N SER A 571 -8.05 -4.79 -12.31
CA SER A 571 -9.48 -4.56 -12.51
C SER A 571 -9.99 -3.37 -11.71
N GLY A 572 -10.24 -2.24 -12.39
CA GLY A 572 -10.93 -1.08 -11.84
C GLY A 572 -12.39 -1.04 -12.23
N GLN A 573 -13.28 -0.73 -11.28
CA GLN A 573 -14.68 -0.40 -11.62
C GLN A 573 -14.79 0.95 -12.33
N GLY A 574 -13.98 1.93 -11.91
CA GLY A 574 -13.82 3.21 -12.60
C GLY A 574 -12.57 3.20 -13.48
N ASN A 575 -11.39 3.04 -12.86
CA ASN A 575 -10.10 3.11 -13.53
C ASN A 575 -9.24 1.88 -13.23
N ALA A 576 -8.80 1.14 -14.24
CA ALA A 576 -7.73 0.18 -14.06
C ALA A 576 -6.45 0.91 -13.64
N LEU A 577 -6.11 2.00 -14.35
CA LEU A 577 -4.96 2.84 -14.10
C LEU A 577 -5.39 4.32 -14.10
N LEU A 578 -5.08 5.05 -13.04
CA LEU A 578 -5.29 6.50 -12.94
C LEU A 578 -3.96 7.18 -12.59
N LEU A 579 -3.46 8.04 -13.47
CA LEU A 579 -2.22 8.80 -13.27
C LEU A 579 -2.56 10.29 -13.26
N THR A 580 -2.29 10.97 -12.15
CA THR A 580 -2.58 12.39 -11.97
C THR A 580 -1.31 13.21 -11.74
N GLY A 581 -1.32 14.46 -12.21
CA GLY A 581 -0.21 15.40 -12.03
C GLY A 581 1.08 14.89 -12.66
N ALA A 582 2.13 14.73 -11.85
CA ALA A 582 3.43 14.21 -12.29
C ALA A 582 3.52 12.67 -12.32
N GLY A 583 2.39 11.96 -12.13
CA GLY A 583 2.37 10.51 -12.08
C GLY A 583 2.89 9.87 -13.38
N ARG A 584 3.70 8.82 -13.29
CA ARG A 584 4.32 8.19 -14.46
C ARG A 584 4.39 6.67 -14.34
N ILE A 585 4.11 5.98 -15.44
CA ILE A 585 4.55 4.60 -15.67
C ILE A 585 5.65 4.65 -16.73
N GLY A 586 6.83 4.10 -16.45
CA GLY A 586 7.92 4.07 -17.44
C GLY A 586 7.58 3.15 -18.61
N THR A 587 7.26 1.88 -18.33
CA THR A 587 6.78 0.91 -19.34
C THR A 587 5.66 0.07 -18.76
N LEU A 588 4.54 -0.03 -19.49
CA LEU A 588 3.45 -0.96 -19.20
C LEU A 588 3.60 -2.19 -20.11
N VAL A 589 3.86 -3.37 -19.55
CA VAL A 589 3.84 -4.65 -20.26
C VAL A 589 2.58 -5.40 -19.84
N ASN A 590 1.67 -5.66 -20.77
CA ASN A 590 0.45 -6.40 -20.52
C ASN A 590 0.44 -7.71 -21.32
N SER A 591 0.42 -8.83 -20.61
CA SER A 591 0.23 -10.19 -21.13
C SER A 591 -0.99 -10.89 -20.50
N GLY A 592 -1.68 -10.20 -19.59
CA GLY A 592 -2.91 -10.65 -18.94
C GLY A 592 -4.07 -9.70 -19.23
N LEU A 593 -4.92 -9.46 -18.24
CA LEU A 593 -6.13 -8.64 -18.37
C LEU A 593 -5.96 -7.29 -17.64
N ILE A 594 -6.22 -6.20 -18.36
CA ILE A 594 -6.45 -4.88 -17.78
C ILE A 594 -7.90 -4.49 -18.06
N ARG A 595 -8.69 -4.38 -16.99
CA ARG A 595 -10.15 -4.18 -17.01
C ARG A 595 -10.52 -2.86 -16.33
N GLY A 596 -11.20 -1.96 -17.04
CA GLY A 596 -11.56 -0.61 -16.58
C GLY A 596 -10.77 0.47 -17.33
N ASN A 597 -11.11 1.74 -17.10
CA ASN A 597 -10.49 2.84 -17.86
C ASN A 597 -9.00 3.03 -17.51
N ILE A 598 -8.22 3.49 -18.49
CA ILE A 598 -6.87 4.01 -18.29
C ILE A 598 -6.93 5.51 -18.49
N GLN A 599 -6.62 6.27 -17.43
CA GLN A 599 -6.59 7.72 -17.45
C GLN A 599 -5.17 8.20 -17.12
N ASN A 600 -4.47 8.72 -18.12
CA ASN A 600 -3.19 9.38 -17.94
C ASN A 600 -3.36 10.89 -18.14
N TYR A 601 -3.30 11.64 -17.04
CA TYR A 601 -3.33 13.10 -17.04
C TYR A 601 -1.93 13.72 -16.97
N SER A 602 -0.87 12.90 -17.03
CA SER A 602 0.50 13.41 -17.09
C SER A 602 0.87 13.88 -18.50
N GLY A 603 1.85 14.77 -18.61
CA GLY A 603 2.40 15.21 -19.90
C GLY A 603 3.36 14.19 -20.55
N ASN A 604 3.28 12.90 -20.18
CA ASN A 604 4.18 11.85 -20.68
C ASN A 604 3.44 10.86 -21.58
N ASP A 605 4.16 10.32 -22.56
CA ASP A 605 3.67 9.23 -23.39
C ASP A 605 3.32 8.00 -22.54
N LEU A 606 2.19 7.36 -22.85
CA LEU A 606 1.82 6.07 -22.30
C LEU A 606 2.38 4.97 -23.20
N SER A 607 3.52 4.39 -22.81
CA SER A 607 4.17 3.31 -23.55
C SER A 607 3.68 1.94 -23.09
N ILE A 608 3.14 1.16 -24.04
CA ILE A 608 2.49 -0.13 -23.82
C ILE A 608 3.15 -1.20 -24.69
N ALA A 609 3.58 -2.28 -24.07
CA ALA A 609 3.98 -3.52 -24.73
C ALA A 609 2.97 -4.64 -24.42
N GLY A 610 2.76 -5.53 -25.37
CA GLY A 610 1.90 -6.69 -25.26
C GLY A 610 2.59 -7.96 -24.78
N GLY A 611 1.85 -9.07 -24.85
CA GLY A 611 2.35 -10.39 -24.52
C GLY A 611 3.35 -10.89 -25.57
N THR A 612 4.25 -11.77 -25.16
CA THR A 612 5.19 -12.48 -26.02
C THR A 612 4.94 -13.99 -25.93
N GLY A 613 5.48 -14.79 -26.85
CA GLY A 613 5.36 -16.25 -26.80
C GLY A 613 3.93 -16.79 -26.96
N GLY A 614 3.05 -16.07 -27.66
CA GLY A 614 1.65 -16.46 -27.88
C GLY A 614 0.67 -15.93 -26.82
N LEU A 615 1.15 -15.28 -25.76
CA LEU A 615 0.31 -14.55 -24.81
C LEU A 615 -0.21 -13.25 -25.43
N VAL A 616 -1.46 -12.89 -25.12
CA VAL A 616 -2.10 -11.66 -25.60
C VAL A 616 -2.56 -10.83 -24.41
N GLY A 617 -2.09 -9.58 -24.33
CA GLY A 617 -2.58 -8.64 -23.33
C GLY A 617 -3.92 -8.03 -23.74
N THR A 618 -4.93 -8.13 -22.89
CA THR A 618 -6.28 -7.61 -23.19
C THR A 618 -6.55 -6.31 -22.45
N PHE A 619 -7.07 -5.32 -23.18
CA PHE A 619 -7.63 -4.07 -22.65
C PHE A 619 -9.13 -4.04 -22.88
N THR A 620 -9.91 -3.86 -21.82
CA THR A 620 -11.39 -3.82 -21.87
C THR A 620 -11.95 -2.96 -20.73
N GLY A 621 -13.17 -2.46 -20.89
CA GLY A 621 -13.93 -1.78 -19.84
C GLY A 621 -14.42 -2.70 -18.71
N ALA A 622 -14.93 -2.07 -17.65
CA ALA A 622 -15.47 -2.77 -16.49
C ALA A 622 -16.59 -3.75 -16.90
N GLY A 623 -16.59 -4.97 -16.34
CA GLY A 623 -17.54 -6.00 -16.73
C GLY A 623 -17.35 -6.59 -18.15
N GLY A 624 -16.27 -6.24 -18.86
CA GLY A 624 -16.01 -6.70 -20.23
C GLY A 624 -16.68 -5.82 -21.30
N THR A 625 -17.21 -4.66 -20.92
CA THR A 625 -17.71 -3.65 -21.85
C THR A 625 -16.55 -2.92 -22.54
N VAL A 626 -16.87 -2.00 -23.45
CA VAL A 626 -15.89 -1.08 -24.02
C VAL A 626 -15.49 -0.04 -22.97
N GLY A 627 -14.19 0.07 -22.69
CA GLY A 627 -13.60 1.10 -21.81
C GLY A 627 -12.92 2.21 -22.60
N THR A 628 -12.06 2.97 -21.93
CA THR A 628 -11.29 4.06 -22.54
C THR A 628 -9.81 4.03 -22.13
N ILE A 629 -8.93 4.37 -23.07
CA ILE A 629 -7.53 4.71 -22.84
C ILE A 629 -7.34 6.19 -23.17
N THR A 630 -7.14 7.02 -22.16
CA THR A 630 -7.05 8.49 -22.30
C THR A 630 -5.64 8.96 -21.98
N ASN A 631 -5.01 9.69 -22.91
CA ASN A 631 -3.75 10.40 -22.69
C ASN A 631 -3.73 11.72 -23.48
N THR A 632 -4.64 12.65 -23.17
CA THR A 632 -4.86 13.85 -24.00
C THR A 632 -3.71 14.86 -24.00
N SER A 633 -2.74 14.71 -23.10
CA SER A 633 -1.58 15.60 -22.98
C SER A 633 -0.31 15.06 -23.65
N ALA A 634 -0.33 13.84 -24.20
CA ALA A 634 0.81 13.18 -24.83
C ALA A 634 0.37 12.03 -25.76
N ASN A 635 1.29 11.18 -26.22
CA ASN A 635 0.96 10.07 -27.13
C ASN A 635 0.59 8.79 -26.37
N VAL A 636 -0.12 7.88 -27.03
CA VAL A 636 -0.15 6.45 -26.65
C VAL A 636 0.76 5.71 -27.60
N VAL A 637 1.70 4.91 -27.09
CA VAL A 637 2.70 4.21 -27.90
C VAL A 637 2.61 2.72 -27.65
N PHE A 638 2.16 1.96 -28.64
CA PHE A 638 2.24 0.51 -28.64
C PHE A 638 3.58 0.06 -29.23
N SER A 639 4.45 -0.50 -28.40
CA SER A 639 5.87 -0.70 -28.73
C SER A 639 6.22 -2.10 -29.23
N SER A 640 5.58 -3.15 -28.71
CA SER A 640 5.87 -4.54 -29.06
C SER A 640 4.78 -5.49 -28.57
N GLY A 641 4.85 -6.77 -28.93
CA GLY A 641 4.00 -7.84 -28.37
C GLY A 641 2.56 -7.86 -28.89
N ALA A 642 1.80 -8.87 -28.50
CA ALA A 642 0.41 -9.05 -28.92
C ALA A 642 -0.57 -8.44 -27.91
N LEU A 643 -1.52 -7.66 -28.43
CA LEU A 643 -2.55 -6.96 -27.66
C LEU A 643 -3.93 -7.16 -28.29
N SER A 644 -4.94 -7.34 -27.45
CA SER A 644 -6.35 -7.24 -27.82
C SER A 644 -6.93 -5.95 -27.27
N LEU A 645 -7.46 -5.10 -28.16
CA LEU A 645 -8.03 -3.80 -27.85
C LEU A 645 -9.55 -3.88 -27.94
N ASN A 646 -10.23 -3.65 -26.82
CA ASN A 646 -11.67 -3.44 -26.73
C ASN A 646 -12.02 -2.02 -26.24
N ASP A 647 -11.02 -1.18 -25.98
CA ASP A 647 -11.19 0.16 -25.42
C ASP A 647 -11.05 1.25 -26.49
N GLN A 648 -11.85 2.31 -26.38
CA GLN A 648 -11.69 3.51 -27.19
C GLN A 648 -10.47 4.30 -26.74
N ILE A 649 -9.76 4.96 -27.66
CA ILE A 649 -8.53 5.69 -27.32
C ILE A 649 -8.74 7.19 -27.55
N ASN A 650 -8.42 8.01 -26.56
CA ASN A 650 -8.49 9.47 -26.66
C ASN A 650 -7.13 10.10 -26.34
N VAL A 651 -6.49 10.63 -27.37
CA VAL A 651 -5.21 11.35 -27.27
C VAL A 651 -5.36 12.84 -27.61
N GLY A 652 -6.58 13.34 -27.76
CA GLY A 652 -6.84 14.73 -28.12
C GLY A 652 -6.25 15.08 -29.48
N ALA A 653 -5.31 16.04 -29.52
CA ALA A 653 -4.59 16.41 -30.74
C ALA A 653 -3.33 15.56 -31.01
N ASN A 654 -2.98 14.65 -30.09
CA ASN A 654 -1.75 13.85 -30.19
C ASN A 654 -1.97 12.59 -31.05
N THR A 655 -1.03 11.64 -30.95
CA THR A 655 -0.99 10.46 -31.81
C THR A 655 -1.01 9.16 -31.02
N VAL A 656 -1.79 8.18 -31.49
CA VAL A 656 -1.62 6.77 -31.14
C VAL A 656 -0.61 6.17 -32.11
N ARG A 657 0.53 5.70 -31.60
CA ARG A 657 1.64 5.17 -32.40
C ARG A 657 1.75 3.67 -32.23
N ASN A 658 1.56 2.89 -33.30
CA ASN A 658 1.96 1.50 -33.34
C ASN A 658 3.37 1.39 -33.95
N THR A 659 4.33 1.05 -33.11
CA THR A 659 5.76 0.99 -33.45
C THR A 659 6.34 -0.42 -33.44
N GLY A 660 5.50 -1.44 -33.21
CA GLY A 660 5.96 -2.83 -33.18
C GLY A 660 4.98 -3.83 -32.55
N ALA A 661 3.79 -3.41 -32.11
CA ALA A 661 2.81 -4.31 -31.52
C ALA A 661 1.89 -4.95 -32.58
N SER A 662 1.38 -6.14 -32.26
CA SER A 662 0.26 -6.75 -32.97
C SER A 662 -1.04 -6.39 -32.25
N LEU A 663 -1.83 -5.50 -32.85
CA LEU A 663 -3.06 -4.93 -32.30
C LEU A 663 -4.28 -5.63 -32.89
N ALA A 664 -4.88 -6.55 -32.15
CA ALA A 664 -6.14 -7.19 -32.51
C ALA A 664 -7.33 -6.37 -31.99
N LEU A 665 -8.18 -5.93 -32.90
CA LEU A 665 -9.40 -5.20 -32.55
C LEU A 665 -10.49 -6.19 -32.13
N ALA A 666 -10.97 -6.09 -30.90
CA ALA A 666 -12.06 -6.92 -30.38
C ALA A 666 -13.45 -6.47 -30.87
N GLY A 667 -13.53 -5.30 -31.50
CA GLY A 667 -14.74 -4.69 -32.05
C GLY A 667 -14.40 -3.39 -32.77
N ASN A 668 -15.37 -2.50 -32.91
CA ASN A 668 -15.13 -1.16 -33.47
C ASN A 668 -14.37 -0.29 -32.46
N ILE A 669 -13.15 0.11 -32.83
CA ILE A 669 -12.28 0.96 -32.01
C ILE A 669 -12.18 2.34 -32.64
N SER A 670 -12.46 3.37 -31.86
CA SER A 670 -12.31 4.77 -32.20
C SER A 670 -11.07 5.35 -31.53
N ILE A 671 -10.36 6.18 -32.30
CA ILE A 671 -9.26 7.01 -31.85
C ILE A 671 -9.68 8.47 -32.03
N THR A 672 -9.83 9.17 -30.91
CA THR A 672 -9.91 10.64 -30.90
C THR A 672 -8.48 11.19 -30.93
N GLY A 673 -8.07 11.67 -32.11
CA GLY A 673 -6.72 12.13 -32.42
C GLY A 673 -6.16 11.47 -33.67
N ASN A 674 -4.84 11.43 -33.80
CA ASN A 674 -4.16 10.83 -34.95
C ASN A 674 -3.77 9.36 -34.68
N TYR A 675 -3.64 8.55 -35.73
CA TYR A 675 -3.07 7.20 -35.69
C TYR A 675 -1.85 7.12 -36.61
N SER A 676 -0.77 6.54 -36.13
CA SER A 676 0.43 6.28 -36.94
C SER A 676 0.91 4.85 -36.74
N GLN A 677 1.20 4.16 -37.84
CA GLN A 677 1.82 2.84 -37.82
C GLN A 677 3.02 2.81 -38.78
N ASN A 678 4.19 2.51 -38.22
CA ASN A 678 5.44 2.34 -38.98
C ASN A 678 6.04 0.92 -38.85
N ALA A 679 5.54 0.12 -37.91
CA ALA A 679 5.89 -1.29 -37.70
C ALA A 679 4.77 -1.99 -36.92
N GLY A 680 4.91 -3.30 -36.67
CA GLY A 680 3.87 -4.10 -36.03
C GLY A 680 2.74 -4.50 -37.00
N THR A 681 1.62 -4.97 -36.45
CA THR A 681 0.47 -5.45 -37.23
C THR A 681 -0.81 -4.85 -36.67
N LEU A 682 -1.67 -4.32 -37.54
CA LEU A 682 -3.08 -4.04 -37.21
C LEU A 682 -3.93 -5.22 -37.68
N MET A 683 -4.56 -5.94 -36.76
CA MET A 683 -5.40 -7.09 -37.06
C MET A 683 -6.88 -6.71 -36.97
N VAL A 684 -7.60 -6.81 -38.09
CA VAL A 684 -9.00 -6.40 -38.20
C VAL A 684 -9.84 -7.57 -38.71
N ASN A 685 -10.95 -7.86 -38.03
CA ASN A 685 -12.02 -8.67 -38.62
C ASN A 685 -13.08 -7.73 -39.21
N PRO A 686 -13.09 -7.46 -40.52
CA PRO A 686 -14.02 -6.50 -41.11
C PRO A 686 -15.50 -6.90 -40.98
N GLY A 687 -15.82 -8.13 -40.56
CA GLY A 687 -17.18 -8.54 -40.22
C GLY A 687 -17.66 -8.04 -38.85
N THR A 688 -16.75 -7.67 -37.95
CA THR A 688 -17.07 -7.32 -36.54
C THR A 688 -16.29 -6.12 -35.99
N ALA A 689 -15.29 -5.63 -36.70
CA ALA A 689 -14.35 -4.62 -36.22
C ALA A 689 -13.91 -3.68 -37.35
N GLN A 690 -13.64 -2.44 -36.94
CA GLN A 690 -13.06 -1.38 -37.75
C GLN A 690 -12.29 -0.43 -36.84
N LEU A 691 -11.21 0.17 -37.35
CA LEU A 691 -10.55 1.30 -36.70
C LEU A 691 -11.10 2.62 -37.26
N THR A 692 -11.63 3.48 -36.41
CA THR A 692 -12.10 4.82 -36.80
C THR A 692 -11.20 5.88 -36.16
N VAL A 693 -10.65 6.80 -36.95
CA VAL A 693 -9.70 7.81 -36.48
C VAL A 693 -10.26 9.19 -36.80
N SER A 694 -10.46 10.03 -35.77
CA SER A 694 -11.05 11.37 -35.96
C SER A 694 -10.08 12.36 -36.62
N GLY A 695 -8.78 12.18 -36.40
CA GLY A 695 -7.70 12.90 -37.08
C GLY A 695 -7.14 12.09 -38.26
N THR A 696 -5.86 12.29 -38.56
CA THR A 696 -5.19 11.56 -39.65
C THR A 696 -4.81 10.14 -39.23
N ALA A 697 -5.05 9.17 -40.10
CA ALA A 697 -4.49 7.83 -40.01
C ALA A 697 -3.34 7.67 -41.02
N SER A 698 -2.13 7.41 -40.55
CA SER A 698 -0.94 7.24 -41.38
C SER A 698 -0.34 5.85 -41.17
N ILE A 699 -0.51 4.96 -42.16
CA ILE A 699 0.07 3.62 -42.14
C ILE A 699 1.11 3.56 -43.25
N THR A 700 2.37 3.69 -42.87
CA THR A 700 3.53 3.76 -43.77
C THR A 700 4.47 2.57 -43.64
N GLY A 701 4.23 1.70 -42.66
CA GLY A 701 4.98 0.47 -42.44
C GLY A 701 4.23 -0.54 -41.56
N GLY A 702 4.85 -1.69 -41.33
CA GLY A 702 4.19 -2.84 -40.71
C GLY A 702 3.17 -3.52 -41.63
N ALA A 703 2.30 -4.35 -41.05
CA ALA A 703 1.26 -5.08 -41.77
C ALA A 703 -0.16 -4.64 -41.36
N VAL A 704 -1.10 -4.76 -42.29
CA VAL A 704 -2.54 -4.79 -41.97
C VAL A 704 -3.02 -6.19 -42.28
N GLN A 705 -3.40 -6.91 -41.24
CA GLN A 705 -3.84 -8.29 -41.35
C GLN A 705 -5.35 -8.35 -41.17
N VAL A 706 -6.03 -9.06 -42.06
CA VAL A 706 -7.47 -9.29 -41.95
C VAL A 706 -7.74 -10.71 -41.51
N SER A 707 -8.68 -10.85 -40.58
CA SER A 707 -9.19 -12.14 -40.12
C SER A 707 -10.61 -12.31 -40.62
N LEU A 708 -10.79 -13.18 -41.60
CA LEU A 708 -12.08 -13.49 -42.23
C LEU A 708 -12.49 -14.94 -41.88
N SER A 709 -13.75 -15.28 -42.15
CA SER A 709 -14.21 -16.66 -41.98
C SER A 709 -13.98 -17.46 -43.26
N GLY A 710 -13.26 -18.57 -43.19
CA GLY A 710 -13.08 -19.47 -44.33
C GLY A 710 -14.39 -20.13 -44.83
N THR A 711 -15.47 -20.05 -44.05
CA THR A 711 -16.81 -20.59 -44.38
C THR A 711 -17.78 -19.53 -44.91
N SER A 712 -17.28 -18.35 -45.28
CA SER A 712 -18.06 -17.28 -45.89
C SER A 712 -17.71 -17.13 -47.37
N ASN A 713 -18.64 -16.54 -48.14
CA ASN A 713 -18.41 -16.21 -49.54
C ASN A 713 -17.89 -14.77 -49.63
N TYR A 714 -16.81 -14.54 -50.36
CA TYR A 714 -16.23 -13.22 -50.64
C TYR A 714 -16.11 -13.09 -52.14
N LEU A 715 -16.82 -12.12 -52.74
CA LEU A 715 -16.85 -11.94 -54.18
C LEU A 715 -15.93 -10.80 -54.60
N ALA A 716 -15.27 -10.96 -55.74
CA ALA A 716 -14.41 -9.95 -56.33
C ALA A 716 -15.18 -8.65 -56.59
N GLY A 717 -14.52 -7.52 -56.35
CA GLY A 717 -15.12 -6.19 -56.43
C GLY A 717 -15.79 -5.72 -55.14
N ASN A 718 -16.08 -6.61 -54.18
CA ASN A 718 -16.51 -6.18 -52.84
C ASN A 718 -15.34 -5.52 -52.09
N ALA A 719 -15.67 -4.53 -51.26
CA ALA A 719 -14.70 -3.82 -50.44
C ALA A 719 -15.15 -3.73 -48.97
N TYR A 720 -14.20 -3.82 -48.04
CA TYR A 720 -14.45 -3.77 -46.60
C TYR A 720 -13.56 -2.71 -45.94
N THR A 721 -14.16 -1.74 -45.25
CA THR A 721 -13.42 -0.68 -44.57
C THR A 721 -12.72 -1.20 -43.32
N LEU A 722 -11.38 -1.19 -43.34
CA LEU A 722 -10.52 -1.60 -42.23
C LEU A 722 -10.20 -0.43 -41.31
N VAL A 723 -9.88 0.72 -41.92
CA VAL A 723 -9.58 1.96 -41.22
C VAL A 723 -10.38 3.08 -41.86
N GLN A 724 -11.17 3.79 -41.07
CA GLN A 724 -11.74 5.08 -41.43
C GLN A 724 -10.82 6.18 -40.91
N GLY A 725 -10.21 6.95 -41.79
CA GLY A 725 -9.26 8.01 -41.43
C GLY A 725 -9.79 9.39 -41.79
N GLY A 726 -9.50 10.39 -40.96
CA GLY A 726 -9.85 11.78 -41.27
C GLY A 726 -9.13 12.32 -42.50
N ALA A 727 -9.49 13.55 -42.90
CA ALA A 727 -8.89 14.24 -44.03
C ALA A 727 -7.35 14.31 -43.90
N GLY A 728 -6.63 13.94 -44.97
CA GLY A 728 -5.17 13.90 -44.98
C GLY A 728 -4.54 12.58 -44.49
N SER A 729 -5.35 11.54 -44.23
CA SER A 729 -4.83 10.19 -43.98
C SER A 729 -4.00 9.66 -45.16
N SER A 730 -3.09 8.71 -44.89
CA SER A 730 -2.20 8.14 -45.90
C SER A 730 -1.96 6.66 -45.63
N TYR A 731 -2.18 5.85 -46.67
CA TYR A 731 -2.00 4.39 -46.64
C TYR A 731 -1.01 3.93 -47.71
N THR A 732 -0.06 4.80 -48.07
CA THR A 732 0.93 4.53 -49.11
C THR A 732 1.81 3.34 -48.71
N GLY A 733 1.87 2.32 -49.56
CA GLY A 733 2.68 1.13 -49.33
C GLY A 733 2.06 0.09 -48.40
N VAL A 734 0.80 0.26 -47.97
CA VAL A 734 0.09 -0.75 -47.18
C VAL A 734 -0.10 -2.02 -47.98
N THR A 735 0.33 -3.15 -47.42
CA THR A 735 -0.01 -4.48 -47.90
C THR A 735 -1.04 -5.10 -46.97
N ILE A 736 -2.13 -5.63 -47.53
CA ILE A 736 -3.15 -6.36 -46.77
C ILE A 736 -2.82 -7.86 -46.83
N ALA A 737 -2.71 -8.48 -45.66
CA ALA A 737 -2.51 -9.92 -45.54
C ALA A 737 -3.83 -10.59 -45.10
N THR A 738 -4.37 -11.49 -45.92
CA THR A 738 -5.52 -12.33 -45.60
C THR A 738 -5.07 -13.56 -44.81
N ALA A 739 -5.17 -13.47 -43.47
CA ALA A 739 -4.70 -14.53 -42.60
C ALA A 739 -5.58 -15.78 -42.73
N GLY A 740 -4.98 -16.94 -43.00
CA GLY A 740 -5.65 -18.23 -42.86
C GLY A 740 -6.69 -18.58 -43.95
N LEU A 741 -6.86 -17.77 -45.00
CA LEU A 741 -7.74 -18.08 -46.14
C LEU A 741 -6.91 -18.35 -47.40
N THR A 742 -6.57 -19.62 -47.61
CA THR A 742 -5.91 -20.06 -48.85
C THR A 742 -6.75 -19.70 -50.06
N GLY A 743 -6.14 -19.08 -51.06
CA GLY A 743 -6.78 -18.77 -52.34
C GLY A 743 -7.57 -17.46 -52.38
N LEU A 744 -7.79 -16.78 -51.26
CA LEU A 744 -8.41 -15.45 -51.25
C LEU A 744 -7.39 -14.37 -51.66
N GLY A 745 -7.57 -13.79 -52.85
CA GLY A 745 -6.89 -12.57 -53.27
C GLY A 745 -7.57 -11.33 -52.69
N ALA A 746 -6.74 -10.45 -52.12
CA ALA A 746 -7.17 -9.13 -51.66
C ALA A 746 -6.05 -8.11 -51.88
N THR A 747 -6.45 -6.85 -52.14
CA THR A 747 -5.54 -5.72 -52.27
C THR A 747 -6.00 -4.56 -51.39
N SER A 748 -5.07 -3.68 -51.03
CA SER A 748 -5.42 -2.38 -50.45
C SER A 748 -6.13 -1.53 -51.50
N SER A 749 -7.22 -0.92 -51.10
CA SER A 749 -7.94 0.12 -51.84
C SER A 749 -8.19 1.31 -50.92
N ILE A 750 -8.37 2.49 -51.52
CA ILE A 750 -8.62 3.73 -50.80
C ILE A 750 -9.92 4.34 -51.32
N ALA A 751 -10.80 4.78 -50.42
CA ALA A 751 -12.02 5.50 -50.77
C ALA A 751 -12.11 6.83 -50.02
N THR A 752 -12.59 7.86 -50.70
CA THR A 752 -12.88 9.16 -50.07
C THR A 752 -14.37 9.26 -49.79
N VAL A 753 -14.77 9.30 -48.52
CA VAL A 753 -16.18 9.37 -48.09
C VAL A 753 -16.37 10.60 -47.21
N ALA A 754 -17.20 11.55 -47.63
CA ALA A 754 -17.45 12.80 -46.90
C ALA A 754 -16.17 13.57 -46.48
N GLY A 755 -15.10 13.49 -47.28
CA GLY A 755 -13.80 14.13 -47.01
C GLY A 755 -12.83 13.29 -46.15
N ASN A 756 -13.29 12.18 -45.57
CA ASN A 756 -12.46 11.18 -44.92
C ASN A 756 -11.81 10.28 -45.98
N LEU A 757 -10.61 9.80 -45.68
CA LEU A 757 -9.88 8.87 -46.54
C LEU A 757 -9.76 7.53 -45.81
N ASP A 758 -10.45 6.53 -46.34
CA ASP A 758 -10.61 5.22 -45.73
C ASP A 758 -9.68 4.20 -46.40
N LEU A 759 -9.10 3.30 -45.62
CA LEU A 759 -8.40 2.11 -46.09
C LEU A 759 -9.39 0.95 -46.15
N LEU A 760 -9.54 0.40 -47.35
CA LEU A 760 -10.41 -0.73 -47.63
C LEU A 760 -9.58 -1.94 -48.05
N MET A 761 -10.08 -3.13 -47.71
CA MET A 761 -9.70 -4.37 -48.38
C MET A 761 -10.62 -4.58 -49.59
N ALA A 762 -10.07 -4.51 -50.79
CA ALA A 762 -10.78 -4.91 -52.01
C ALA A 762 -10.49 -6.38 -52.33
N VAL A 763 -11.56 -7.17 -52.44
CA VAL A 763 -11.48 -8.58 -52.81
C VAL A 763 -11.22 -8.70 -54.31
N THR A 764 -10.24 -9.50 -54.71
CA THR A 764 -9.85 -9.72 -56.13
C THR A 764 -10.16 -11.14 -56.62
N THR A 765 -10.59 -12.03 -55.72
CA THR A 765 -10.95 -13.41 -56.03
C THR A 765 -12.41 -13.65 -55.64
N ASP A 766 -13.14 -14.36 -56.50
CA ASP A 766 -14.40 -14.97 -56.07
C ASP A 766 -14.07 -16.19 -55.19
N TYR A 767 -14.12 -16.01 -53.87
CA TYR A 767 -13.92 -17.05 -52.87
C TYR A 767 -15.26 -17.61 -52.39
N VAL A 768 -15.47 -18.91 -52.61
CA VAL A 768 -16.67 -19.65 -52.21
C VAL A 768 -16.34 -20.55 -51.03
N GLY A 769 -16.61 -20.06 -49.81
CA GLY A 769 -16.38 -20.80 -48.56
C GLY A 769 -17.56 -21.66 -48.11
N THR A 770 -18.76 -21.38 -48.62
CA THR A 770 -20.01 -22.10 -48.33
C THR A 770 -20.81 -22.32 -49.63
N VAL A 771 -22.13 -22.48 -49.56
CA VAL A 771 -22.98 -22.65 -50.74
C VAL A 771 -23.13 -21.32 -51.50
N LEU A 772 -22.89 -21.35 -52.81
CA LEU A 772 -23.20 -20.27 -53.75
C LEU A 772 -23.90 -20.86 -54.98
N GLY A 773 -25.06 -20.31 -55.34
CA GLY A 773 -25.90 -20.85 -56.41
C GLY A 773 -25.24 -20.80 -57.79
N SER A 774 -24.72 -19.63 -58.17
CA SER A 774 -23.93 -19.48 -59.39
C SER A 774 -23.02 -18.26 -59.33
N ILE A 775 -22.00 -18.26 -60.18
CA ILE A 775 -21.21 -17.08 -60.55
C ILE A 775 -21.54 -16.77 -62.00
N ASN A 776 -21.95 -15.53 -62.27
CA ASN A 776 -22.28 -15.03 -63.61
C ASN A 776 -21.25 -13.97 -64.03
N ASN A 777 -20.15 -14.40 -64.64
CA ASN A 777 -19.11 -13.48 -65.12
C ASN A 777 -19.44 -13.01 -66.55
N THR A 778 -19.89 -11.76 -66.67
CA THR A 778 -20.13 -11.09 -67.96
C THR A 778 -19.03 -10.07 -68.31
N GLY A 779 -18.14 -9.76 -67.36
CA GLY A 779 -17.06 -8.79 -67.49
C GLY A 779 -15.68 -9.44 -67.43
N THR A 780 -14.72 -8.76 -66.80
CA THR A 780 -13.39 -9.34 -66.53
C THR A 780 -13.25 -9.62 -65.03
N LEU A 781 -13.02 -10.89 -64.69
CA LEU A 781 -12.60 -11.32 -63.36
C LEU A 781 -11.09 -11.61 -63.43
N SER A 782 -10.28 -10.85 -62.69
CA SER A 782 -8.80 -10.92 -62.80
C SER A 782 -8.13 -11.04 -61.43
N GLY A 783 -7.22 -12.01 -61.31
CA GLY A 783 -6.42 -12.25 -60.11
C GLY A 783 -5.49 -13.44 -60.30
N ALA A 784 -4.47 -13.62 -59.45
CA ALA A 784 -3.60 -14.79 -59.54
C ALA A 784 -4.40 -16.10 -59.41
N THR A 785 -5.38 -16.09 -58.51
CA THR A 785 -6.50 -17.03 -58.46
C THR A 785 -7.78 -16.22 -58.62
N ALA A 786 -8.44 -16.34 -59.76
CA ALA A 786 -9.64 -15.58 -60.09
C ALA A 786 -10.88 -16.15 -59.37
N LEU A 787 -10.96 -17.48 -59.26
CA LEU A 787 -12.02 -18.20 -58.53
C LEU A 787 -11.40 -19.27 -57.64
N TYR A 788 -11.79 -19.27 -56.36
CA TYR A 788 -11.41 -20.30 -55.40
C TYR A 788 -12.64 -20.85 -54.70
N ILE A 789 -12.91 -22.15 -54.85
CA ILE A 789 -13.96 -22.85 -54.11
C ILE A 789 -13.26 -23.67 -53.02
N ALA A 790 -13.51 -23.31 -51.77
CA ALA A 790 -12.91 -23.98 -50.62
C ALA A 790 -13.42 -25.42 -50.48
N SER A 791 -12.73 -26.25 -49.70
CA SER A 791 -13.17 -27.61 -49.41
C SER A 791 -14.53 -27.67 -48.70
N THR A 792 -14.91 -26.60 -48.00
CA THR A 792 -16.22 -26.42 -47.36
C THR A 792 -17.27 -25.79 -48.28
N GLY A 793 -16.87 -25.28 -49.44
CA GLY A 793 -17.71 -24.57 -50.37
C GLY A 793 -18.42 -25.48 -51.38
N SER A 794 -19.48 -24.95 -51.98
CA SER A 794 -20.17 -25.58 -53.10
C SER A 794 -20.68 -24.50 -54.05
N LEU A 795 -20.25 -24.56 -55.32
CA LEU A 795 -20.74 -23.71 -56.40
C LEU A 795 -21.69 -24.51 -57.29
N GLY A 796 -22.88 -23.99 -57.59
CA GLY A 796 -23.81 -24.65 -58.51
C GLY A 796 -23.32 -24.61 -59.96
N ALA A 797 -23.16 -23.41 -60.54
CA ALA A 797 -22.60 -23.24 -61.88
C ALA A 797 -21.71 -22.00 -61.99
N LEU A 798 -20.64 -22.11 -62.78
CA LEU A 798 -19.84 -20.98 -63.28
C LEU A 798 -20.29 -20.64 -64.69
N ALA A 799 -21.14 -19.62 -64.82
CA ALA A 799 -21.53 -19.06 -66.11
C ALA A 799 -20.56 -17.96 -66.51
N ASN A 800 -19.73 -18.22 -67.53
CA ASN A 800 -18.75 -17.27 -68.04
C ASN A 800 -19.09 -16.89 -69.48
N SER A 801 -19.52 -15.64 -69.67
CA SER A 801 -19.63 -15.00 -70.99
C SER A 801 -18.63 -13.86 -71.18
N GLY A 802 -17.85 -13.53 -70.15
CA GLY A 802 -16.77 -12.55 -70.19
C GLY A 802 -15.38 -13.20 -70.24
N VAL A 803 -14.43 -12.63 -69.49
CA VAL A 803 -13.05 -13.11 -69.36
C VAL A 803 -12.74 -13.45 -67.91
N ILE A 804 -12.21 -14.63 -67.66
CA ILE A 804 -11.58 -15.01 -66.39
C ILE A 804 -10.08 -15.04 -66.64
N GLN A 805 -9.35 -14.12 -65.99
CA GLN A 805 -7.92 -13.92 -66.12
C GLN A 805 -7.20 -14.36 -64.83
N GLY A 806 -6.78 -15.62 -64.76
CA GLY A 806 -6.20 -16.20 -63.54
C GLY A 806 -6.45 -17.69 -63.39
N ASN A 807 -5.92 -18.26 -62.31
CA ASN A 807 -6.20 -19.66 -61.98
C ASN A 807 -7.63 -19.83 -61.45
N ILE A 808 -8.20 -21.01 -61.67
CA ILE A 808 -9.43 -21.46 -61.02
C ILE A 808 -9.07 -22.67 -60.18
N VAL A 809 -9.46 -22.66 -58.90
CA VAL A 809 -9.23 -23.80 -58.02
C VAL A 809 -10.55 -24.20 -57.37
N ASN A 810 -10.96 -25.44 -57.59
CA ASN A 810 -12.01 -26.08 -56.82
C ASN A 810 -11.39 -27.15 -55.90
N ALA A 811 -11.31 -26.83 -54.63
CA ALA A 811 -10.82 -27.73 -53.59
C ALA A 811 -11.94 -28.56 -52.95
N SER A 812 -13.19 -28.40 -53.40
CA SER A 812 -14.33 -29.21 -52.94
C SER A 812 -14.43 -30.54 -53.70
N ALA A 813 -15.20 -31.48 -53.16
CA ALA A 813 -15.53 -32.74 -53.84
C ALA A 813 -16.68 -32.60 -54.87
N ASN A 814 -17.26 -31.41 -55.02
CA ASN A 814 -18.34 -31.15 -55.96
C ASN A 814 -17.76 -30.92 -57.37
N ALA A 815 -18.50 -31.31 -58.41
CA ALA A 815 -18.10 -31.06 -59.79
C ALA A 815 -18.06 -29.55 -60.10
N LEU A 816 -17.03 -29.10 -60.81
CA LEU A 816 -16.98 -27.73 -61.33
C LEU A 816 -17.75 -27.68 -62.66
N THR A 817 -18.99 -27.21 -62.62
CA THR A 817 -19.83 -27.08 -63.81
C THR A 817 -19.69 -25.68 -64.42
N ILE A 818 -19.29 -25.61 -65.69
CA ILE A 818 -19.01 -24.38 -66.43
C ILE A 818 -19.98 -24.28 -67.61
N THR A 819 -20.60 -23.12 -67.78
CA THR A 819 -21.37 -22.76 -68.97
C THR A 819 -20.74 -21.56 -69.67
N GLY A 820 -20.57 -21.63 -70.99
CA GLY A 820 -20.01 -20.57 -71.82
C GLY A 820 -21.05 -19.53 -72.24
N GLY A 821 -20.61 -18.57 -73.05
CA GLY A 821 -21.49 -17.52 -73.57
C GLY A 821 -22.55 -18.07 -74.54
N ALA A 822 -23.72 -17.44 -74.52
CA ALA A 822 -24.81 -17.72 -75.46
C ALA A 822 -24.81 -16.69 -76.62
N GLY A 823 -25.51 -16.99 -77.71
CA GLY A 823 -25.79 -16.01 -78.78
C GLY A 823 -24.55 -15.46 -79.51
N GLY A 824 -23.46 -16.22 -79.58
CA GLY A 824 -22.21 -15.83 -80.24
C GLY A 824 -21.17 -15.17 -79.31
N THR A 825 -21.50 -14.91 -78.05
CA THR A 825 -20.51 -14.49 -77.04
C THR A 825 -19.67 -15.68 -76.59
N VAL A 826 -18.38 -15.47 -76.37
CA VAL A 826 -17.42 -16.53 -75.97
C VAL A 826 -16.88 -16.24 -74.57
N GLY A 827 -17.10 -17.16 -73.64
CA GLY A 827 -16.48 -17.11 -72.32
C GLY A 827 -15.02 -17.50 -72.39
N THR A 828 -14.12 -16.58 -72.03
CA THR A 828 -12.67 -16.80 -72.15
C THR A 828 -12.05 -17.16 -70.80
N PHE A 829 -11.18 -18.17 -70.80
CA PHE A 829 -10.33 -18.58 -69.68
C PHE A 829 -8.88 -18.39 -70.12
N THR A 830 -8.15 -17.56 -69.40
CA THR A 830 -6.75 -17.24 -69.69
C THR A 830 -6.00 -16.94 -68.39
N GLY A 831 -4.68 -17.13 -68.37
CA GLY A 831 -3.87 -16.78 -67.21
C GLY A 831 -3.73 -15.28 -67.05
N GLN A 832 -3.48 -14.83 -65.82
CA GLN A 832 -3.15 -13.42 -65.55
C GLN A 832 -1.81 -13.03 -66.19
N SER A 833 -0.88 -13.98 -66.28
CA SER A 833 0.38 -13.87 -67.02
C SER A 833 0.68 -15.19 -67.73
N GLY A 834 0.51 -15.23 -69.06
CA GLY A 834 0.63 -16.48 -69.83
C GLY A 834 -0.61 -17.37 -69.67
N LYS A 835 -0.41 -18.70 -69.65
CA LYS A 835 -1.49 -19.66 -69.41
C LYS A 835 -1.73 -19.84 -67.92
N GLY A 836 -3.00 -19.84 -67.53
CA GLY A 836 -3.46 -20.20 -66.20
C GLY A 836 -3.72 -21.70 -66.08
N LEU A 837 -4.24 -22.09 -64.92
CA LEU A 837 -4.59 -23.46 -64.60
C LEU A 837 -5.98 -23.54 -63.94
N ILE A 838 -6.83 -24.42 -64.47
CA ILE A 838 -8.07 -24.86 -63.82
C ILE A 838 -7.78 -26.15 -63.05
N THR A 839 -7.86 -26.12 -61.72
CA THR A 839 -7.58 -27.27 -60.86
C THR A 839 -8.86 -27.75 -60.18
N ASN A 840 -9.18 -29.03 -60.36
CA ASN A 840 -10.32 -29.69 -59.72
C ASN A 840 -10.03 -31.19 -59.58
N THR A 841 -9.16 -31.55 -58.64
CA THR A 841 -8.57 -32.90 -58.57
C THR A 841 -9.41 -33.91 -57.77
N LEU A 842 -10.50 -33.47 -57.14
CA LEU A 842 -11.39 -34.31 -56.32
C LEU A 842 -12.69 -34.70 -57.02
N SER A 843 -12.95 -34.18 -58.22
CA SER A 843 -14.19 -34.40 -58.97
C SER A 843 -13.99 -34.11 -60.47
N ASN A 844 -15.08 -34.05 -61.24
CA ASN A 844 -15.03 -33.72 -62.67
C ASN A 844 -15.17 -32.21 -62.91
N VAL A 845 -14.53 -31.72 -63.97
CA VAL A 845 -14.87 -30.42 -64.58
C VAL A 845 -15.85 -30.71 -65.71
N VAL A 846 -17.01 -30.05 -65.71
CA VAL A 846 -18.07 -30.28 -66.70
C VAL A 846 -18.29 -29.00 -67.50
N LEU A 847 -17.99 -29.03 -68.80
CA LEU A 847 -18.31 -27.99 -69.76
C LEU A 847 -19.71 -28.28 -70.33
N ALA A 848 -20.72 -27.67 -69.71
CA ALA A 848 -22.11 -28.08 -69.88
C ALA A 848 -22.77 -27.54 -71.16
N SER A 849 -22.52 -26.28 -71.51
CA SER A 849 -23.14 -25.62 -72.68
C SER A 849 -22.41 -24.31 -73.04
N GLY A 850 -22.84 -23.65 -74.12
CA GLY A 850 -22.35 -22.32 -74.53
C GLY A 850 -20.98 -22.34 -75.23
N SER A 851 -20.48 -21.18 -75.64
CA SER A 851 -19.18 -21.02 -76.32
C SER A 851 -18.09 -20.65 -75.32
N LEU A 852 -17.00 -21.40 -75.33
CA LEU A 852 -15.86 -21.27 -74.42
C LEU A 852 -14.56 -21.15 -75.21
N LEU A 853 -13.66 -20.26 -74.79
CA LEU A 853 -12.26 -20.23 -75.22
C LEU A 853 -11.40 -20.67 -74.03
N LEU A 854 -10.75 -21.84 -74.14
CA LEU A 854 -9.91 -22.40 -73.09
C LEU A 854 -8.43 -22.25 -73.45
N ASN A 855 -7.80 -21.21 -72.93
CA ASN A 855 -6.36 -21.00 -73.06
C ASN A 855 -5.57 -21.48 -71.82
N ASP A 856 -6.29 -21.85 -70.78
CA ASP A 856 -5.73 -22.37 -69.53
C ASP A 856 -5.66 -23.89 -69.57
N ASP A 857 -4.58 -24.43 -69.02
CA ASP A 857 -4.45 -25.87 -68.83
C ASP A 857 -5.44 -26.33 -67.75
N VAL A 858 -5.78 -27.62 -67.77
CA VAL A 858 -6.75 -28.21 -66.84
C VAL A 858 -6.11 -29.38 -66.10
N ASN A 859 -6.22 -29.39 -64.78
CA ASN A 859 -5.81 -30.51 -63.94
C ASN A 859 -7.00 -31.04 -63.15
N VAL A 860 -7.48 -32.22 -63.56
CA VAL A 860 -8.56 -32.96 -62.88
C VAL A 860 -8.05 -34.13 -62.06
N GLY A 861 -6.73 -34.33 -61.94
CA GLY A 861 -6.15 -35.46 -61.23
C GLY A 861 -6.64 -36.80 -61.80
N ALA A 862 -7.35 -37.58 -61.00
CA ALA A 862 -7.98 -38.83 -61.44
C ALA A 862 -9.36 -38.65 -62.10
N GLY A 863 -9.93 -37.44 -62.05
CA GLY A 863 -11.22 -37.09 -62.63
C GLY A 863 -11.19 -36.93 -64.15
N THR A 864 -12.27 -36.37 -64.69
CA THR A 864 -12.46 -36.13 -66.12
C THR A 864 -12.82 -34.67 -66.40
N LEU A 865 -12.18 -34.05 -67.40
CA LEU A 865 -12.71 -32.86 -68.07
C LEU A 865 -13.75 -33.32 -69.09
N VAL A 866 -15.02 -33.10 -68.81
CA VAL A 866 -16.16 -33.57 -69.60
C VAL A 866 -16.73 -32.43 -70.42
N ASN A 867 -16.73 -32.53 -71.74
CA ASN A 867 -17.54 -31.70 -72.62
C ASN A 867 -18.87 -32.40 -72.93
N SER A 868 -19.95 -31.94 -72.29
CA SER A 868 -21.29 -32.54 -72.43
C SER A 868 -22.22 -31.73 -73.33
N GLY A 869 -21.76 -30.60 -73.88
CA GLY A 869 -22.61 -29.72 -74.70
C GLY A 869 -22.04 -28.34 -75.02
N ALA A 870 -20.81 -28.01 -74.62
CA ALA A 870 -20.18 -26.73 -74.92
C ALA A 870 -19.49 -26.73 -76.30
N SER A 871 -19.39 -25.55 -76.92
CA SER A 871 -18.53 -25.28 -78.07
C SER A 871 -17.20 -24.73 -77.56
N VAL A 872 -16.18 -25.58 -77.49
CA VAL A 872 -14.89 -25.29 -76.88
C VAL A 872 -13.88 -24.95 -77.96
N VAL A 873 -13.36 -23.72 -77.95
CA VAL A 873 -12.34 -23.22 -78.86
C VAL A 873 -10.96 -23.36 -78.22
N LEU A 874 -10.03 -23.96 -78.96
CA LEU A 874 -8.61 -24.10 -78.63
C LEU A 874 -7.78 -23.36 -79.69
N ASN A 875 -7.25 -22.19 -79.34
CA ASN A 875 -6.34 -21.43 -80.21
C ASN A 875 -4.85 -21.62 -79.83
N THR A 876 -4.59 -22.33 -78.73
CA THR A 876 -3.28 -22.79 -78.30
C THR A 876 -3.36 -24.27 -77.90
N LEU A 877 -2.22 -24.93 -77.70
CA LEU A 877 -2.15 -26.26 -77.07
C LEU A 877 -2.92 -26.27 -75.73
N LEU A 878 -3.88 -27.17 -75.53
CA LEU A 878 -4.52 -27.37 -74.22
C LEU A 878 -3.97 -28.64 -73.57
N ASN A 879 -3.35 -28.53 -72.39
CA ASN A 879 -2.98 -29.71 -71.61
C ASN A 879 -4.08 -30.05 -70.59
N VAL A 880 -4.46 -31.32 -70.55
CA VAL A 880 -5.35 -31.90 -69.56
C VAL A 880 -4.59 -32.96 -68.78
N THR A 881 -4.34 -32.70 -67.51
CA THR A 881 -3.84 -33.70 -66.57
C THR A 881 -5.03 -34.47 -66.00
N GLY A 882 -5.13 -35.75 -66.35
CA GLY A 882 -6.27 -36.61 -66.05
C GLY A 882 -6.99 -37.07 -67.33
N ASN A 883 -8.28 -37.38 -67.24
CA ASN A 883 -9.05 -37.88 -68.38
C ASN A 883 -9.79 -36.74 -69.10
N TYR A 884 -10.10 -36.94 -70.38
CA TYR A 884 -10.99 -36.08 -71.16
C TYR A 884 -12.15 -36.89 -71.72
N GLY A 885 -13.37 -36.37 -71.60
CA GLY A 885 -14.58 -37.01 -72.12
C GLY A 885 -15.38 -36.05 -72.99
N GLN A 886 -15.91 -36.52 -74.14
CA GLN A 886 -16.87 -35.74 -74.92
C GLN A 886 -18.05 -36.60 -75.38
N SER A 887 -19.26 -36.17 -75.06
CA SER A 887 -20.50 -36.85 -75.49
C SER A 887 -21.36 -36.00 -76.42
N ALA A 888 -21.22 -34.68 -76.38
CA ALA A 888 -21.90 -33.71 -77.25
C ALA A 888 -21.11 -32.39 -77.28
N GLY A 889 -21.63 -31.37 -77.96
CA GLY A 889 -20.94 -30.09 -78.15
C GLY A 889 -19.94 -30.14 -79.29
N ALA A 890 -19.01 -29.17 -79.31
CA ALA A 890 -17.97 -29.08 -80.31
C ALA A 890 -16.60 -28.83 -79.67
N LEU A 891 -15.55 -29.45 -80.21
CA LEU A 891 -14.15 -29.11 -79.97
C LEU A 891 -13.62 -28.44 -81.23
N MET A 892 -13.48 -27.13 -81.18
CA MET A 892 -12.99 -26.28 -82.28
C MET A 892 -11.51 -26.00 -82.07
N MET A 893 -10.69 -26.32 -83.05
CA MET A 893 -9.24 -26.31 -82.92
C MET A 893 -8.62 -25.50 -84.05
N ALA A 894 -7.85 -24.46 -83.73
CA ALA A 894 -7.08 -23.79 -84.76
C ALA A 894 -5.99 -24.73 -85.31
N TYR A 895 -5.83 -24.77 -86.63
CA TYR A 895 -4.90 -25.66 -87.32
C TYR A 895 -3.48 -25.54 -86.74
N GLY A 896 -2.89 -26.69 -86.38
CA GLY A 896 -1.58 -26.78 -85.72
C GLY A 896 -1.63 -26.85 -84.18
N ASN A 897 -2.77 -26.55 -83.54
CA ASN A 897 -2.98 -26.79 -82.12
C ASN A 897 -3.50 -28.20 -81.84
N ARG A 898 -3.43 -28.61 -80.57
CA ARG A 898 -3.90 -29.92 -80.12
C ARG A 898 -4.46 -29.88 -78.70
N LEU A 899 -5.28 -30.86 -78.38
CA LEU A 899 -5.66 -31.24 -77.02
C LEU A 899 -4.72 -32.37 -76.58
N SER A 900 -3.98 -32.16 -75.50
CA SER A 900 -3.03 -33.13 -74.95
C SER A 900 -3.52 -33.63 -73.60
N VAL A 901 -3.84 -34.92 -73.51
CA VAL A 901 -4.46 -35.56 -72.34
C VAL A 901 -3.52 -36.61 -71.79
N THR A 902 -3.17 -36.53 -70.50
CA THR A 902 -2.26 -37.50 -69.88
C THR A 902 -2.93 -38.85 -69.60
N GLY A 903 -4.22 -38.85 -69.28
CA GLY A 903 -5.09 -40.01 -69.11
C GLY A 903 -5.87 -40.37 -70.39
N ALA A 904 -6.98 -41.08 -70.26
CA ALA A 904 -7.78 -41.49 -71.41
C ALA A 904 -8.57 -40.30 -72.00
N ALA A 905 -8.50 -40.12 -73.32
CA ALA A 905 -9.37 -39.23 -74.07
C ALA A 905 -10.48 -40.07 -74.74
N VAL A 906 -11.69 -40.05 -74.17
CA VAL A 906 -12.84 -40.84 -74.64
C VAL A 906 -13.91 -39.92 -75.21
N LEU A 907 -14.02 -39.90 -76.54
CA LEU A 907 -14.96 -39.06 -77.26
C LEU A 907 -15.97 -39.96 -77.97
N THR A 908 -17.22 -39.91 -77.51
CA THR A 908 -18.33 -40.78 -77.98
C THR A 908 -19.38 -40.03 -78.79
N GLY A 909 -19.25 -38.71 -78.93
CA GLY A 909 -20.20 -37.85 -79.64
C GLY A 909 -19.78 -36.40 -79.75
N GLY A 910 -20.52 -35.61 -80.54
CA GLY A 910 -20.23 -34.19 -80.81
C GLY A 910 -19.37 -33.96 -82.05
N THR A 911 -18.96 -32.71 -82.24
CA THR A 911 -18.22 -32.27 -83.43
C THR A 911 -16.75 -31.99 -83.11
N ILE A 912 -15.83 -32.42 -83.96
CA ILE A 912 -14.44 -31.96 -84.01
C ILE A 912 -14.31 -31.03 -85.21
N ALA A 913 -14.13 -29.74 -84.97
CA ALA A 913 -13.98 -28.74 -86.01
C ALA A 913 -12.53 -28.24 -86.04
N VAL A 914 -11.91 -28.21 -87.21
CA VAL A 914 -10.59 -27.59 -87.38
C VAL A 914 -10.76 -26.30 -88.17
N THR A 915 -10.26 -25.20 -87.61
CA THR A 915 -10.39 -23.86 -88.18
C THR A 915 -9.01 -23.29 -88.54
N GLY A 916 -8.95 -22.34 -89.47
CA GLY A 916 -7.70 -21.79 -89.97
C GLY A 916 -6.86 -22.81 -90.76
N VAL A 917 -7.48 -23.84 -91.33
CA VAL A 917 -6.76 -24.81 -92.16
C VAL A 917 -6.28 -24.09 -93.43
N PRO A 918 -4.98 -24.18 -93.80
CA PRO A 918 -4.51 -23.57 -95.03
C PRO A 918 -5.23 -24.17 -96.24
N ALA A 919 -5.92 -23.34 -97.03
CA ALA A 919 -6.60 -23.79 -98.26
C ALA A 919 -5.63 -24.34 -99.33
N THR A 920 -4.32 -24.10 -99.17
CA THR A 920 -3.28 -24.66 -100.03
C THR A 920 -2.85 -26.08 -99.65
N LEU A 921 -3.37 -26.64 -98.57
CA LEU A 921 -3.02 -27.97 -98.11
C LEU A 921 -3.56 -29.03 -99.09
N ASN A 922 -2.74 -30.01 -99.46
CA ASN A 922 -3.24 -31.23 -100.09
C ASN A 922 -3.61 -32.22 -98.97
N MET A 923 -4.86 -32.64 -98.91
CA MET A 923 -5.35 -33.65 -97.98
C MET A 923 -5.98 -34.80 -98.76
N LEU A 924 -5.38 -35.97 -98.67
CA LEU A 924 -5.87 -37.15 -99.39
C LEU A 924 -6.82 -37.96 -98.51
N ALA A 925 -7.80 -38.59 -99.14
CA ALA A 925 -8.79 -39.43 -98.50
C ALA A 925 -8.11 -40.57 -97.74
N GLY A 926 -8.50 -40.75 -96.46
CA GLY A 926 -7.95 -41.79 -95.59
C GLY A 926 -6.52 -41.56 -95.09
N VAL A 927 -5.82 -40.53 -95.56
CA VAL A 927 -4.48 -40.18 -95.07
C VAL A 927 -4.60 -39.26 -93.86
N GLY A 928 -4.17 -39.75 -92.70
CA GLY A 928 -4.11 -38.96 -91.48
C GLY A 928 -3.06 -37.85 -91.58
N GLY A 929 -3.39 -36.66 -91.08
CA GLY A 929 -2.48 -35.53 -90.97
C GLY A 929 -1.29 -35.82 -90.06
N THR A 930 -0.26 -34.98 -90.13
CA THR A 930 0.99 -35.18 -89.38
C THR A 930 0.92 -34.71 -87.93
N VAL A 931 -0.07 -33.87 -87.58
CA VAL A 931 -0.29 -33.35 -86.23
C VAL A 931 -1.58 -33.94 -85.68
N ALA A 932 -1.49 -34.60 -84.52
CA ALA A 932 -2.67 -35.10 -83.81
C ALA A 932 -3.54 -33.93 -83.33
N LEU A 933 -4.85 -34.04 -83.53
CA LEU A 933 -5.85 -33.14 -82.94
C LEU A 933 -5.99 -33.42 -81.45
N VAL A 934 -6.07 -34.70 -81.07
CA VAL A 934 -6.11 -35.13 -79.67
C VAL A 934 -5.01 -36.15 -79.45
N THR A 935 -4.12 -35.90 -78.50
CA THR A 935 -3.17 -36.92 -78.02
C THR A 935 -3.66 -37.43 -76.67
N GLY A 936 -4.09 -38.70 -76.63
CA GLY A 936 -4.58 -39.34 -75.41
C GLY A 936 -3.62 -40.38 -74.84
N GLY A 937 -3.77 -40.68 -73.55
CA GLY A 937 -3.13 -41.79 -72.85
C GLY A 937 -3.79 -43.15 -73.16
N VAL A 938 -3.35 -44.19 -72.44
CA VAL A 938 -3.89 -45.55 -72.58
C VAL A 938 -5.39 -45.57 -72.26
N GLY A 939 -6.18 -46.23 -73.11
CA GLY A 939 -7.65 -46.30 -72.97
C GLY A 939 -8.42 -45.22 -73.73
N SER A 940 -7.75 -44.40 -74.56
CA SER A 940 -8.40 -43.41 -75.41
C SER A 940 -9.23 -44.04 -76.53
N GLY A 941 -10.34 -43.41 -76.91
CA GLY A 941 -11.26 -43.90 -77.94
C GLY A 941 -12.09 -42.79 -78.58
N TYR A 942 -12.34 -42.91 -79.89
CA TYR A 942 -12.93 -41.85 -80.72
C TYR A 942 -14.03 -42.44 -81.63
N THR A 943 -15.28 -42.38 -81.18
CA THR A 943 -16.43 -42.99 -81.87
C THR A 943 -17.61 -42.02 -81.92
N GLY A 944 -18.46 -42.10 -82.93
CA GLY A 944 -19.68 -41.27 -83.00
C GLY A 944 -19.44 -39.76 -83.19
N LEU A 945 -18.24 -39.39 -83.66
CA LEU A 945 -17.85 -38.01 -83.91
C LEU A 945 -18.22 -37.53 -85.31
N SER A 946 -18.65 -36.28 -85.41
CA SER A 946 -18.75 -35.53 -86.66
C SER A 946 -17.52 -34.64 -86.84
N TYR A 947 -17.08 -34.45 -88.08
CA TYR A 947 -15.88 -33.65 -88.36
C TYR A 947 -16.22 -32.51 -89.32
N SER A 948 -15.60 -31.36 -89.13
CA SER A 948 -15.73 -30.23 -90.05
C SER A 948 -14.42 -29.46 -90.22
N SER A 949 -14.25 -28.88 -91.41
CA SER A 949 -13.20 -27.92 -91.72
C SER A 949 -13.85 -26.58 -92.11
N ASP A 950 -13.10 -25.49 -92.00
CA ASP A 950 -13.52 -24.18 -92.51
C ASP A 950 -13.12 -23.93 -93.96
N VAL A 951 -12.54 -24.94 -94.64
CA VAL A 951 -12.11 -24.86 -96.03
C VAL A 951 -13.17 -25.43 -96.95
N THR A 952 -13.70 -24.58 -97.83
CA THR A 952 -14.71 -24.97 -98.82
C THR A 952 -14.23 -26.14 -99.68
N GLY A 953 -15.03 -27.20 -99.76
CA GLY A 953 -14.74 -28.40 -100.54
C GLY A 953 -13.77 -29.39 -99.88
N MET A 954 -13.19 -29.07 -98.72
CA MET A 954 -12.38 -29.99 -97.93
C MET A 954 -13.27 -30.73 -96.92
N GLU A 955 -13.68 -31.93 -97.28
CA GLU A 955 -14.44 -32.82 -96.40
C GLU A 955 -13.48 -33.67 -95.58
N VAL A 956 -13.68 -33.69 -94.26
CA VAL A 956 -12.74 -34.29 -93.31
C VAL A 956 -13.41 -35.38 -92.48
N THR A 957 -12.59 -36.29 -91.98
CA THR A 957 -12.95 -37.34 -91.03
C THR A 957 -11.83 -37.52 -90.00
N GLY A 958 -12.03 -38.39 -89.02
CA GLY A 958 -11.00 -38.76 -88.05
C GLY A 958 -10.26 -40.03 -88.45
N SER A 959 -8.96 -40.05 -88.19
CA SER A 959 -8.13 -41.26 -88.24
C SER A 959 -7.44 -41.47 -86.90
N VAL A 960 -7.42 -42.71 -86.40
CA VAL A 960 -6.83 -43.02 -85.09
C VAL A 960 -5.48 -43.70 -85.29
N GLY A 961 -4.43 -43.10 -84.72
CA GLY A 961 -3.07 -43.62 -84.72
C GLY A 961 -2.57 -43.83 -83.30
N GLY A 962 -2.41 -45.09 -82.88
CA GLY A 962 -2.15 -45.43 -81.48
C GLY A 962 -3.28 -44.94 -80.58
N ASN A 963 -2.95 -44.06 -79.63
CA ASN A 963 -3.93 -43.43 -78.72
C ASN A 963 -4.30 -41.99 -79.14
N SER A 964 -3.93 -41.56 -80.35
CA SER A 964 -4.16 -40.19 -80.82
C SER A 964 -5.17 -40.14 -81.97
N LEU A 965 -5.95 -39.07 -82.01
CA LEU A 965 -6.86 -38.73 -83.09
C LEU A 965 -6.20 -37.72 -84.03
N TYR A 966 -6.20 -38.01 -85.32
CA TYR A 966 -5.68 -37.18 -86.40
C TYR A 966 -6.82 -36.75 -87.33
N LEU A 967 -6.69 -35.57 -87.93
CA LEU A 967 -7.56 -35.14 -89.02
C LEU A 967 -7.18 -35.92 -90.29
N ALA A 968 -8.12 -36.51 -90.99
CA ALA A 968 -7.91 -37.17 -92.28
C ALA A 968 -8.87 -36.60 -93.32
N GLY A 969 -8.49 -36.66 -94.60
CA GLY A 969 -9.42 -36.36 -95.68
C GLY A 969 -10.54 -37.40 -95.70
N LEU A 970 -11.80 -36.95 -95.75
CA LEU A 970 -12.91 -37.79 -96.20
C LEU A 970 -12.92 -37.82 -97.74
N ASN A 971 -12.50 -36.72 -98.38
CA ASN A 971 -12.22 -36.63 -99.81
C ASN A 971 -10.74 -36.36 -100.12
N ASP A 972 -10.37 -36.54 -101.38
CA ASP A 972 -9.10 -36.06 -101.91
C ASP A 972 -9.21 -34.57 -102.25
N TYR A 973 -8.77 -33.72 -101.32
CA TYR A 973 -8.68 -32.29 -101.51
C TYR A 973 -7.27 -31.89 -102.00
N VAL A 974 -7.22 -31.23 -103.16
CA VAL A 974 -5.97 -30.73 -103.77
C VAL A 974 -5.97 -29.20 -103.70
N GLY A 975 -5.31 -28.67 -102.66
CA GLY A 975 -5.17 -27.23 -102.41
C GLY A 975 -4.01 -26.57 -103.14
N THR A 976 -3.00 -27.34 -103.56
CA THR A 976 -1.81 -26.88 -104.31
C THR A 976 -1.44 -27.88 -105.42
N VAL A 977 -0.19 -27.89 -105.89
CA VAL A 977 0.27 -28.83 -106.92
C VAL A 977 0.35 -30.25 -106.35
N LEU A 978 -0.35 -31.19 -106.98
CA LEU A 978 -0.22 -32.63 -106.74
C LEU A 978 0.09 -33.32 -108.08
N GLY A 979 1.26 -33.99 -108.15
CA GLY A 979 1.74 -34.58 -109.40
C GLY A 979 0.85 -35.69 -109.94
N SER A 980 0.50 -36.66 -109.10
CA SER A 980 -0.38 -37.78 -109.43
C SER A 980 -1.22 -38.18 -108.21
N LEU A 981 -2.50 -38.43 -108.39
CA LEU A 981 -3.41 -38.90 -107.35
C LEU A 981 -3.85 -40.34 -107.67
N ASN A 982 -3.15 -41.34 -107.16
CA ASN A 982 -3.50 -42.74 -107.40
C ASN A 982 -4.43 -43.25 -106.29
N ASN A 983 -5.69 -43.53 -106.61
CA ASN A 983 -6.63 -44.15 -105.68
C ASN A 983 -7.01 -45.57 -106.14
N SER A 984 -6.68 -46.58 -105.32
CA SER A 984 -7.05 -47.99 -105.56
C SER A 984 -8.25 -48.46 -104.73
N GLY A 985 -8.90 -47.56 -103.99
CA GLY A 985 -10.02 -47.85 -103.09
C GLY A 985 -11.27 -47.00 -103.35
N THR A 986 -12.27 -47.10 -102.48
CA THR A 986 -13.54 -46.33 -102.58
C THR A 986 -13.50 -45.12 -101.65
N ILE A 987 -13.76 -43.93 -102.20
CA ILE A 987 -13.92 -42.68 -101.44
C ILE A 987 -15.41 -42.35 -101.39
N SER A 988 -15.95 -42.19 -100.19
CA SER A 988 -17.37 -41.87 -99.98
C SER A 988 -17.49 -40.51 -99.28
N ALA A 989 -17.51 -39.45 -100.08
CA ALA A 989 -17.68 -38.06 -99.67
C ALA A 989 -18.65 -37.35 -100.62
N SER A 990 -19.13 -36.16 -100.24
CA SER A 990 -20.00 -35.35 -101.10
C SER A 990 -19.24 -34.87 -102.35
N ASN A 991 -17.95 -34.58 -102.20
CA ASN A 991 -17.01 -34.24 -103.27
C ASN A 991 -15.81 -35.18 -103.25
N ALA A 992 -15.88 -36.38 -103.85
CA ALA A 992 -14.82 -37.41 -103.73
C ALA A 992 -13.39 -36.93 -104.08
N VAL A 993 -13.25 -36.09 -105.12
CA VAL A 993 -12.03 -35.35 -105.43
C VAL A 993 -12.41 -33.88 -105.58
N TYR A 994 -11.74 -32.99 -104.86
CA TYR A 994 -11.97 -31.54 -104.95
C TYR A 994 -10.64 -30.83 -105.21
N VAL A 995 -10.48 -30.29 -106.42
CA VAL A 995 -9.33 -29.43 -106.76
C VAL A 995 -9.73 -27.99 -106.49
N ALA A 996 -9.10 -27.37 -105.50
CA ALA A 996 -9.36 -25.97 -105.16
C ALA A 996 -8.90 -25.04 -106.28
N ALA A 997 -9.38 -23.79 -106.28
CA ALA A 997 -8.94 -22.78 -107.25
C ALA A 997 -7.42 -22.54 -107.24
N THR A 998 -6.75 -22.84 -106.12
CA THR A 998 -5.29 -22.75 -105.93
C THR A 998 -4.54 -24.05 -106.25
N GLY A 999 -5.27 -25.15 -106.49
CA GLY A 999 -4.72 -26.48 -106.71
C GLY A 999 -4.46 -26.80 -108.18
N THR A 1000 -3.59 -27.77 -108.44
CA THR A 1000 -3.38 -28.34 -109.78
C THR A 1000 -3.11 -29.83 -109.65
N LEU A 1001 -3.90 -30.67 -110.34
CA LEU A 1001 -3.72 -32.12 -110.36
C LEU A 1001 -3.16 -32.54 -111.73
N GLY A 1002 -1.95 -33.12 -111.74
CA GLY A 1002 -1.27 -33.52 -112.99
C GLY A 1002 -1.90 -34.75 -113.65
N SER A 1003 -2.10 -35.82 -112.89
CA SER A 1003 -2.80 -37.04 -113.32
C SER A 1003 -3.68 -37.61 -112.20
N LEU A 1004 -4.88 -38.06 -112.53
CA LEU A 1004 -5.80 -38.78 -111.63
C LEU A 1004 -5.84 -40.27 -112.02
#